data_AF-A0A6A4WNS6-F1
#
_entry.id   AF-A0A6A4WNS6-F1
#
_cell.length_a   1.000
_cell.length_b   1.000
_cell.length_c   1.000
_cell.angle_alpha   90.00
_cell.angle_beta   90.00
_cell.angle_gamma   90.00
#
_symmetry.space_group_name_H-M   'P 1'
#
loop_
_entity.id
_entity.type
_entity.pdbx_description
1 polymer ?
#
loop_
_entity_poly.entity_id
_entity_poly.type
_entity_poly.pdbx_seq_one_letter_code
_entity_poly.pdbx_strand_id
1 'polypeptide(L)'
;MDSGLRLEILEQPRELIFERSSLSCPVISASVTIDQLDGKGSVLRSARHPTASLSLCRSEQRELVLLLQTARQHQIKVVLKEVTLHRRFLREGKATLVVRGQQLRLLVSNAPPAQLLTFLRVLSAKLALQIAAGRPACVRDRLLRAPADRRLDEISPLTADQLGKLQGQQAGGQQPQQAGPAPLTARDTNVPAAPRSGKRPAAASGAENQAKRLAKVLTMSQFLNPLPITKEQRAVLEVATSNRNVFFTGGAGTGKSFLLQRIISALPPESTWVTASTGAAACQVQGVTLHSFAGLGRGTASLKQCVELASRPGVLQHWKRCKHLVIDEISMVDADFFQKLEYVARMVRGSTAPFGGIHLVLCGDFLQLPPVVARSDKPGSSGGSSGGGGSRFCFESDAWARCIDVTMELRQIHRQDDPEFIRILQNVRVGRCTEEDARRLAATATNSMELPAGIAATRLCTHRADVDQINQHKLAALTGLERQYLAEDSVGASATVLDTLTPVAGRLRLRPGAQVMLAKNLDVRAGLVNGARGVVVGFSAGTPFGGQTELPEVQFACGVRRVLTPERWTARSSGGAGTLCRRQLPLRLAWAFSVHKSQGMTLDCVEMALSRSFEPGQAYVALSRARNLRSLRVLDFTAACVRAHPAVLRFYARLQCMALAAVFDGPGRPLRLAWLPLPDRLAEGEVLLRLVAATVCGSDVHTIRGMRTKPTPAILGHEGVGRVEVSRRPDLTPGQLVTFCVCDVCGECDRCSVGLTQKCRQLMKYGHTTLSSGSGLNGCYSSHVLVRPGTHVVPLPPRLAAAPGVAAPINCALATVMAAARALESHLPVTARTRALVQGAGLLGVFACSVLRDELRFGEVFCTDMVAARRHMAARFGASPLEPSQLEGEAGRQFVDSFDCVVEVCGSPKVFPGGLRCLRPGGCYVLVGMVHPHSQLDVTGQTIIRKCLTITGVHNYTAGDLDRAVAYLETVLAEDRYPLHQLLSTPFRLDQIQEAVDQSDNYYRVLIEP
;
A
#
# COMPACT_ATOMS: atom_id res chain seq x y z
N MET A 1 39.63 9.39 35.07
CA MET A 1 39.05 10.47 34.26
C MET A 1 39.01 10.00 32.81
N ASP A 2 37.84 10.15 32.20
CA ASP A 2 37.50 10.15 30.77
C ASP A 2 37.74 8.90 29.88
N SER A 3 36.69 8.07 29.85
CA SER A 3 36.21 7.28 28.70
C SER A 3 34.87 7.92 28.26
N GLY A 4 34.55 8.31 27.04
CA GLY A 4 34.70 7.62 25.75
C GLY A 4 33.30 7.21 25.25
N LEU A 5 32.75 7.89 24.25
CA LEU A 5 31.62 7.39 23.43
C LEU A 5 31.62 8.07 22.04
N ARG A 6 31.96 7.28 21.03
CA ARG A 6 31.95 7.58 19.59
C ARG A 6 30.51 7.67 19.08
N LEU A 7 30.21 8.70 18.29
CA LEU A 7 29.01 8.76 17.43
C LEU A 7 29.39 8.23 16.05
N GLU A 8 28.82 7.07 15.70
CA GLU A 8 28.90 6.49 14.37
C GLU A 8 28.11 7.31 13.34
N ILE A 9 28.71 7.38 12.16
CA ILE A 9 28.27 8.07 10.95
C ILE A 9 27.08 7.29 10.36
N LEU A 10 25.89 7.90 10.31
CA LEU A 10 24.78 7.44 9.48
C LEU A 10 24.78 8.23 8.16
N GLU A 11 24.91 7.46 7.08
CA GLU A 11 25.01 7.86 5.70
C GLU A 11 23.71 8.46 5.11
N GLN A 12 23.92 9.46 4.24
CA GLN A 12 23.08 9.99 3.13
C GLN A 12 21.72 10.67 3.42
N PRO A 13 21.50 11.92 2.94
CA PRO A 13 20.18 12.53 2.90
C PRO A 13 19.34 11.94 1.77
N ARG A 14 18.33 11.14 2.13
CA ARG A 14 17.32 10.61 1.19
C ARG A 14 16.44 11.74 0.66
N GLU A 15 16.30 11.76 -0.66
CA GLU A 15 15.51 12.68 -1.47
C GLU A 15 14.06 12.84 -0.95
N LEU A 16 13.64 14.09 -0.76
CA LEU A 16 12.25 14.47 -0.54
C LEU A 16 11.49 14.37 -1.88
N ILE A 17 10.92 13.21 -2.17
CA ILE A 17 10.05 13.00 -3.33
C ILE A 17 8.71 13.72 -3.07
N PHE A 18 8.49 14.84 -3.75
CA PHE A 18 7.17 15.45 -3.85
C PHE A 18 6.33 14.66 -4.88
N GLU A 19 5.12 14.25 -4.48
CA GLU A 19 4.19 13.46 -5.30
C GLU A 19 3.88 14.10 -6.67
N ARG A 20 3.98 13.32 -7.75
CA ARG A 20 3.49 13.64 -9.11
C ARG A 20 1.98 13.39 -9.26
N SER A 21 1.16 13.96 -8.38
CA SER A 21 -0.29 13.99 -8.57
C SER A 21 -0.74 15.44 -8.79
N SER A 22 -1.34 15.72 -9.94
CA SER A 22 -1.94 17.02 -10.25
C SER A 22 -2.91 17.43 -9.14
N LEU A 23 -2.53 18.40 -8.32
CA LEU A 23 -3.40 19.01 -7.30
C LEU A 23 -4.54 19.77 -8.00
N SER A 24 -5.65 19.09 -8.30
CA SER A 24 -6.88 19.70 -8.82
C SER A 24 -7.88 19.92 -7.69
N CYS A 25 -8.11 21.19 -7.36
CA CYS A 25 -9.43 21.84 -7.22
C CYS A 25 -9.27 23.18 -6.48
N PRO A 26 -9.49 24.35 -7.11
CA PRO A 26 -9.32 25.64 -6.48
C PRO A 26 -10.62 26.20 -5.90
N VAL A 27 -11.65 25.37 -5.66
CA VAL A 27 -12.99 25.84 -5.22
C VAL A 27 -13.37 25.20 -3.89
N ILE A 28 -13.71 26.02 -2.89
CA ILE A 28 -14.24 25.56 -1.60
C ILE A 28 -15.60 26.21 -1.33
N SER A 29 -16.53 25.46 -0.74
CA SER A 29 -17.81 26.02 -0.26
C SER A 29 -17.73 26.31 1.23
N ALA A 30 -18.06 27.53 1.64
CA ALA A 30 -17.99 27.96 3.04
C ALA A 30 -18.97 29.10 3.35
N SER A 31 -19.19 29.38 4.64
CA SER A 31 -19.79 30.63 5.08
C SER A 31 -18.70 31.69 5.24
N VAL A 32 -18.90 32.85 4.62
CA VAL A 32 -17.90 33.92 4.59
C VAL A 32 -18.49 35.22 5.10
N THR A 33 -17.83 35.81 6.09
CA THR A 33 -18.10 37.19 6.53
C THR A 33 -17.01 38.10 5.98
N ILE A 34 -17.40 39.18 5.32
CA ILE A 34 -16.51 40.21 4.79
C ILE A 34 -16.64 41.45 5.67
N ASP A 35 -15.58 41.81 6.35
CA ASP A 35 -15.47 43.03 7.15
C ASP A 35 -14.59 44.06 6.43
N GLN A 36 -15.08 45.28 6.28
CA GLN A 36 -14.31 46.44 5.84
C GLN A 36 -13.69 47.10 7.08
N LEU A 37 -12.38 47.32 7.05
CA LEU A 37 -11.60 47.83 8.16
C LEU A 37 -11.25 49.31 7.95
N ASP A 38 -11.04 50.07 9.04
CA ASP A 38 -10.41 51.38 9.00
C ASP A 38 -8.87 51.27 8.98
N GLY A 39 -8.17 52.40 8.87
CA GLY A 39 -6.70 52.47 8.92
C GLY A 39 -6.07 52.02 10.26
N LYS A 40 -6.88 51.80 11.31
CA LYS A 40 -6.47 51.33 12.64
C LYS A 40 -6.88 49.88 12.92
N GLY A 41 -7.60 49.21 12.01
CA GLY A 41 -8.02 47.80 12.10
C GLY A 41 -9.40 47.54 12.71
N SER A 42 -10.22 48.57 12.95
CA SER A 42 -11.60 48.47 13.45
C SER A 42 -12.60 48.25 12.31
N VAL A 43 -13.71 47.53 12.57
CA VAL A 43 -14.69 47.19 11.53
C VAL A 43 -15.64 48.37 11.27
N LEU A 44 -15.63 48.89 10.05
CA LEU A 44 -16.54 49.94 9.57
C LEU A 44 -17.85 49.38 9.03
N ARG A 45 -17.81 48.23 8.33
CA ARG A 45 -18.97 47.59 7.72
C ARG A 45 -18.76 46.08 7.62
N SER A 46 -19.78 45.27 7.92
CA SER A 46 -19.71 43.80 7.83
C SER A 46 -20.85 43.24 6.98
N ALA A 47 -20.53 42.28 6.11
CA ALA A 47 -21.50 41.56 5.29
C ALA A 47 -21.29 40.06 5.44
N ARG A 48 -22.34 39.33 5.83
CA ARG A 48 -22.29 37.88 6.07
C ARG A 48 -22.99 37.09 4.96
N HIS A 49 -22.29 36.11 4.42
CA HIS A 49 -22.80 35.17 3.42
C HIS A 49 -22.82 33.74 3.99
N PRO A 50 -24.00 33.14 4.22
CA PRO A 50 -24.11 31.81 4.81
C PRO A 50 -23.65 30.68 3.87
N THR A 51 -23.77 30.90 2.55
CA THR A 51 -23.31 29.97 1.50
C THR A 51 -22.59 30.74 0.39
N ALA A 52 -21.28 30.54 0.28
CA ALA A 52 -20.45 31.11 -0.77
C ALA A 52 -19.44 30.08 -1.28
N SER A 53 -19.22 30.02 -2.59
CA SER A 53 -18.07 29.32 -3.17
C SER A 53 -16.90 30.29 -3.32
N LEU A 54 -15.74 29.88 -2.85
CA LEU A 54 -14.49 30.61 -2.96
C LEU A 54 -13.64 29.93 -4.02
N SER A 55 -13.29 30.65 -5.08
CA SER A 55 -12.35 30.17 -6.08
C SER A 55 -11.15 31.09 -6.23
N LEU A 56 -10.01 30.50 -6.56
CA LEU A 56 -8.77 31.22 -6.79
C LEU A 56 -8.58 31.39 -8.31
N CYS A 57 -8.57 32.63 -8.78
CA CYS A 57 -8.44 33.00 -10.21
C CYS A 57 -7.24 33.93 -10.43
N ARG A 58 -6.84 34.15 -11.70
CA ARG A 58 -5.89 35.20 -12.08
C ARG A 58 -6.61 36.33 -12.83
N SER A 59 -6.24 37.58 -12.56
CA SER A 59 -6.68 38.74 -13.36
C SER A 59 -5.88 38.84 -14.67
N GLU A 60 -6.35 39.67 -15.61
CA GLU A 60 -5.63 40.00 -16.86
C GLU A 60 -4.23 40.58 -16.63
N GLN A 61 -4.00 41.16 -15.45
CA GLN A 61 -2.70 41.68 -15.00
C GLN A 61 -1.84 40.60 -14.28
N ARG A 62 -2.23 39.32 -14.39
CA ARG A 62 -1.63 38.15 -13.71
C ARG A 62 -1.61 38.22 -12.18
N GLU A 63 -2.49 39.03 -11.57
CA GLU A 63 -2.61 39.11 -10.12
C GLU A 63 -3.53 38.01 -9.58
N LEU A 64 -3.22 37.45 -8.40
CA LEU A 64 -4.09 36.48 -7.74
C LEU A 64 -5.37 37.17 -7.22
N VAL A 65 -6.52 36.66 -7.65
CA VAL A 65 -7.84 37.15 -7.25
C VAL A 65 -8.60 36.02 -6.57
N LEU A 66 -9.16 36.30 -5.39
CA LEU A 66 -10.14 35.45 -4.75
C LEU A 66 -11.53 35.85 -5.25
N LEU A 67 -12.17 34.95 -5.99
CA LEU A 67 -13.54 35.11 -6.45
C LEU A 67 -14.48 34.49 -5.42
N LEU A 68 -15.40 35.29 -4.89
CA LEU A 68 -16.48 34.84 -4.02
C LEU A 68 -17.78 34.84 -4.81
N GLN A 69 -18.40 33.68 -5.00
CA GLN A 69 -19.70 33.57 -5.64
C GLN A 69 -20.76 33.23 -4.58
N THR A 70 -21.74 34.13 -4.44
CA THR A 70 -22.81 34.00 -3.45
C THR A 70 -24.06 33.37 -4.05
N ALA A 71 -24.94 32.80 -3.21
CA ALA A 71 -26.18 32.15 -3.66
C ALA A 71 -27.15 33.07 -4.45
N ARG A 72 -27.02 34.42 -4.35
CA ARG A 72 -27.80 35.40 -5.12
C ARG A 72 -27.13 35.81 -6.45
N GLN A 73 -26.19 35.00 -6.97
CA GLN A 73 -25.42 35.21 -8.21
C GLN A 73 -24.54 36.48 -8.27
N HIS A 74 -24.35 37.22 -7.16
CA HIS A 74 -23.34 38.29 -7.11
C HIS A 74 -21.93 37.71 -6.95
N GLN A 75 -21.04 38.11 -7.87
CA GLN A 75 -19.61 37.80 -7.85
C GLN A 75 -18.82 38.94 -7.19
N ILE A 76 -18.16 38.64 -6.07
CA ILE A 76 -17.27 39.59 -5.38
C ILE A 76 -15.83 39.19 -5.70
N LYS A 77 -15.05 40.14 -6.24
CA LYS A 77 -13.65 39.92 -6.63
C LYS A 77 -12.73 40.62 -5.63
N VAL A 78 -11.88 39.87 -4.93
CA VAL A 78 -10.91 40.41 -3.98
C VAL A 78 -9.50 40.17 -4.50
N VAL A 79 -8.73 41.24 -4.70
CA VAL A 79 -7.34 41.12 -5.18
C VAL A 79 -6.42 40.88 -3.99
N LEU A 80 -5.67 39.77 -4.02
CA LEU A 80 -4.89 39.29 -2.89
C LEU A 80 -3.51 39.97 -2.82
N LYS A 81 -3.47 41.23 -2.37
CA LYS A 81 -2.23 41.97 -2.09
C LYS A 81 -2.01 42.10 -0.58
N GLU A 82 -0.82 41.70 -0.12
CA GLU A 82 -0.40 41.78 1.30
C GLU A 82 -1.35 41.06 2.29
N VAL A 83 -1.56 39.76 2.05
CA VAL A 83 -2.48 38.93 2.84
C VAL A 83 -1.82 38.42 4.13
N THR A 84 -2.53 38.57 5.25
CA THR A 84 -2.17 37.98 6.55
C THR A 84 -3.19 36.91 6.93
N LEU A 85 -2.75 35.70 7.27
CA LEU A 85 -3.62 34.55 7.56
C LEU A 85 -3.57 34.17 9.06
N HIS A 86 -4.71 34.17 9.74
CA HIS A 86 -4.84 33.69 11.13
C HIS A 86 -5.48 32.28 11.17
N ARG A 87 -4.88 31.36 11.95
CA ARG A 87 -5.10 29.90 11.84
C ARG A 87 -5.64 29.21 13.10
N ARG A 88 -6.08 29.97 14.10
CA ARG A 88 -6.37 29.46 15.46
C ARG A 88 -7.42 28.34 15.50
N PHE A 89 -8.25 28.19 14.46
CA PHE A 89 -9.38 27.25 14.39
C PHE A 89 -9.43 26.44 13.07
N LEU A 90 -8.29 26.21 12.42
CA LEU A 90 -8.25 25.55 11.09
C LEU A 90 -8.81 24.12 11.09
N ARG A 91 -8.62 23.37 12.19
CA ARG A 91 -9.15 22.01 12.39
C ARG A 91 -10.68 21.99 12.55
N GLU A 92 -11.28 23.12 12.87
CA GLU A 92 -12.74 23.32 12.95
C GLU A 92 -13.32 23.90 11.65
N GLY A 93 -12.51 23.97 10.57
CA GLY A 93 -12.98 24.51 9.29
C GLY A 93 -13.12 26.03 9.25
N LYS A 94 -12.35 26.75 10.09
CA LYS A 94 -12.37 28.22 10.20
C LYS A 94 -11.00 28.83 9.88
N ALA A 95 -10.98 29.90 9.10
CA ALA A 95 -9.77 30.67 8.78
C ALA A 95 -10.10 32.16 8.61
N THR A 96 -9.16 33.04 8.97
CA THR A 96 -9.32 34.48 8.76
C THR A 96 -8.22 34.99 7.83
N LEU A 97 -8.62 35.61 6.72
CA LEU A 97 -7.73 36.25 5.76
C LEU A 97 -7.87 37.77 5.89
N VAL A 98 -6.77 38.49 6.13
CA VAL A 98 -6.75 39.95 6.17
C VAL A 98 -5.97 40.45 4.96
N VAL A 99 -6.64 41.17 4.06
CA VAL A 99 -6.03 41.78 2.86
C VAL A 99 -5.76 43.25 3.18
N ARG A 100 -4.50 43.55 3.53
CA ARG A 100 -4.14 44.89 4.02
C ARG A 100 -4.26 45.96 2.94
N GLY A 101 -3.93 45.63 1.69
CA GLY A 101 -4.00 46.57 0.56
C GLY A 101 -5.42 47.02 0.17
N GLN A 102 -6.47 46.35 0.68
CA GLN A 102 -7.86 46.72 0.45
C GLN A 102 -8.62 47.01 1.76
N GLN A 103 -7.93 46.99 2.91
CA GLN A 103 -8.55 47.10 4.24
C GLN A 103 -9.72 46.13 4.42
N LEU A 104 -9.56 44.87 4.00
CA LEU A 104 -10.62 43.84 4.07
C LEU A 104 -10.21 42.69 4.97
N ARG A 105 -11.15 42.15 5.75
CA ARG A 105 -11.00 40.91 6.52
C ARG A 105 -12.09 39.93 6.12
N LEU A 106 -11.69 38.75 5.65
CA LEU A 106 -12.56 37.64 5.31
C LEU A 106 -12.49 36.58 6.41
N LEU A 107 -13.61 36.30 7.05
CA LEU A 107 -13.75 35.19 7.99
C LEU A 107 -14.44 34.04 7.28
N VAL A 108 -13.68 32.99 6.98
CA VAL A 108 -14.18 31.75 6.42
C VAL A 108 -14.53 30.82 7.58
N SER A 109 -15.73 30.30 7.58
CA SER A 109 -16.24 29.37 8.59
C SER A 109 -17.08 28.29 7.94
N ASN A 110 -17.20 27.12 8.60
CA ASN A 110 -17.97 25.99 8.09
C ASN A 110 -17.45 25.42 6.75
N ALA A 111 -16.13 25.43 6.54
CA ALA A 111 -15.48 24.80 5.38
C ALA A 111 -14.90 23.42 5.74
N PRO A 112 -14.88 22.42 4.84
CA PRO A 112 -14.25 21.13 5.11
C PRO A 112 -12.75 21.31 5.44
N PRO A 113 -12.25 20.85 6.61
CA PRO A 113 -10.89 21.17 7.06
C PRO A 113 -9.79 20.75 6.09
N ALA A 114 -9.92 19.58 5.45
CA ALA A 114 -8.96 19.08 4.48
C ALA A 114 -8.93 19.92 3.18
N GLN A 115 -10.09 20.32 2.67
CA GLN A 115 -10.18 21.17 1.48
C GLN A 115 -9.71 22.60 1.78
N LEU A 116 -10.04 23.15 2.95
CA LEU A 116 -9.54 24.44 3.41
C LEU A 116 -8.00 24.39 3.58
N LEU A 117 -7.45 23.29 4.10
CA LEU A 117 -6.00 23.07 4.19
C LEU A 117 -5.35 23.05 2.81
N THR A 118 -5.89 22.30 1.85
CA THR A 118 -5.38 22.24 0.47
C THR A 118 -5.51 23.59 -0.25
N PHE A 119 -6.65 24.26 -0.11
CA PHE A 119 -6.88 25.60 -0.66
C PHE A 119 -5.88 26.63 -0.10
N LEU A 120 -5.66 26.64 1.21
CA LEU A 120 -4.69 27.54 1.84
C LEU A 120 -3.24 27.18 1.49
N ARG A 121 -2.92 25.89 1.28
CA ARG A 121 -1.62 25.44 0.76
C ARG A 121 -1.37 26.00 -0.64
N VAL A 122 -2.32 25.82 -1.57
CA VAL A 122 -2.25 26.34 -2.94
C VAL A 122 -2.16 27.86 -2.95
N LEU A 123 -2.96 28.54 -2.13
CA LEU A 123 -2.90 29.99 -1.97
C LEU A 123 -1.51 30.45 -1.49
N SER A 124 -0.95 29.79 -0.48
CA SER A 124 0.36 30.15 0.08
C SER A 124 1.51 29.91 -0.90
N ALA A 125 1.48 28.79 -1.64
CA ALA A 125 2.48 28.47 -2.65
C ALA A 125 2.44 29.47 -3.82
N LYS A 126 1.24 29.82 -4.31
CA LYS A 126 1.08 30.78 -5.41
C LYS A 126 1.45 32.20 -4.97
N LEU A 127 1.17 32.60 -3.73
CA LEU A 127 1.60 33.88 -3.18
C LEU A 127 3.14 33.94 -3.02
N ALA A 128 3.78 32.84 -2.61
CA ALA A 128 5.24 32.73 -2.53
C ALA A 128 5.90 32.93 -3.90
N LEU A 129 5.38 32.24 -4.92
CA LEU A 129 5.85 32.35 -6.30
C LEU A 129 5.65 33.76 -6.87
N GLN A 130 4.53 34.43 -6.55
CA GLN A 130 4.28 35.81 -6.98
C GLN A 130 5.24 36.81 -6.31
N ILE A 131 5.63 36.59 -5.06
CA ILE A 131 6.64 37.42 -4.35
C ILE A 131 8.04 37.21 -4.92
N ALA A 132 8.37 35.97 -5.33
CA ALA A 132 9.65 35.63 -5.96
C ALA A 132 9.80 36.20 -7.38
N ALA A 133 8.69 36.42 -8.11
CA ALA A 133 8.69 36.85 -9.50
C ALA A 133 8.99 38.36 -9.76
N GLY A 134 9.17 39.19 -8.72
CA GLY A 134 9.75 40.54 -8.80
C GLY A 134 9.27 41.51 -9.92
N ARG A 135 8.40 42.47 -9.54
CA ARG A 135 7.88 43.66 -10.30
C ARG A 135 6.88 43.41 -11.46
N PRO A 136 5.83 44.25 -11.59
CA PRO A 136 4.91 44.24 -12.72
C PRO A 136 5.54 44.85 -13.98
N ALA A 137 5.11 44.36 -15.15
CA ALA A 137 5.59 44.76 -16.48
C ALA A 137 5.54 46.28 -16.73
N CYS A 138 6.48 46.73 -17.57
CA CYS A 138 6.66 48.09 -18.10
C CYS A 138 5.34 48.67 -18.66
N VAL A 139 5.14 49.98 -18.48
CA VAL A 139 3.97 50.75 -18.96
C VAL A 139 3.71 50.58 -20.47
N ARG A 140 4.77 50.28 -21.25
CA ARG A 140 4.68 50.04 -22.69
C ARG A 140 3.86 48.79 -23.05
N ASP A 141 3.87 47.75 -22.22
CA ASP A 141 3.08 46.53 -22.43
C ASP A 141 1.59 46.69 -22.04
N ARG A 142 1.26 47.73 -21.26
CA ARG A 142 -0.14 48.04 -20.90
C ARG A 142 -0.91 48.77 -22.01
N LEU A 143 -0.21 49.49 -22.89
CA LEU A 143 -0.83 50.31 -23.94
C LEU A 143 -1.14 49.53 -25.23
N LEU A 144 -0.55 48.35 -25.43
CA LEU A 144 -0.70 47.54 -26.65
C LEU A 144 -1.85 46.52 -26.60
N ARG A 145 -2.71 46.55 -25.57
CA ARG A 145 -3.87 45.64 -25.46
C ARG A 145 -5.17 46.39 -25.68
N ALA A 146 -5.84 46.08 -26.79
CA ALA A 146 -7.18 46.58 -27.13
C ALA A 146 -8.25 46.09 -26.12
N PRO A 147 -9.36 46.81 -25.93
CA PRO A 147 -10.40 46.41 -24.98
C PRO A 147 -11.24 45.28 -25.58
N ALA A 148 -11.06 44.06 -25.07
CA ALA A 148 -11.88 42.89 -25.39
C ALA A 148 -12.33 42.21 -24.08
N ASP A 149 -13.47 41.52 -24.15
CA ASP A 149 -14.37 41.15 -23.06
C ASP A 149 -13.79 40.47 -21.80
N ARG A 150 -14.47 40.77 -20.67
CA ARG A 150 -14.26 40.33 -19.29
C ARG A 150 -14.20 38.79 -19.09
N ARG A 151 -13.08 38.12 -19.39
CA ARG A 151 -12.86 36.70 -19.01
C ARG A 151 -11.81 36.56 -17.89
N LEU A 152 -12.16 35.81 -16.84
CA LEU A 152 -11.24 35.36 -15.78
C LEU A 152 -10.66 34.01 -16.20
N ASP A 153 -9.34 33.87 -16.24
CA ASP A 153 -8.70 32.57 -16.49
C ASP A 153 -8.66 31.71 -15.21
N GLU A 154 -9.10 30.46 -15.32
CA GLU A 154 -8.90 29.44 -14.29
C GLU A 154 -7.40 29.17 -14.10
N ILE A 155 -6.94 29.11 -12.85
CA ILE A 155 -5.50 28.95 -12.61
C ILE A 155 -5.09 27.49 -12.88
N SER A 156 -4.11 27.29 -13.76
CA SER A 156 -3.48 26.00 -14.00
C SER A 156 -2.99 25.32 -12.69
N PRO A 157 -3.05 23.98 -12.60
CA PRO A 157 -2.47 23.23 -11.48
C PRO A 157 -0.96 23.50 -11.38
N LEU A 158 -0.39 23.37 -10.17
CA LEU A 158 1.05 23.50 -9.94
C LEU A 158 1.80 22.48 -10.80
N THR A 159 2.62 22.95 -11.75
CA THR A 159 3.45 22.10 -12.61
C THR A 159 4.74 21.67 -11.91
N ALA A 160 5.29 20.51 -12.29
CA ALA A 160 6.51 19.96 -11.71
C ALA A 160 7.71 20.93 -11.74
N ASP A 161 7.81 21.76 -12.78
CA ASP A 161 8.83 22.81 -12.92
C ASP A 161 8.71 23.93 -11.86
N GLN A 162 7.49 24.26 -11.43
CA GLN A 162 7.25 25.24 -10.36
C GLN A 162 7.59 24.68 -8.98
N LEU A 163 7.42 23.37 -8.79
CA LEU A 163 7.86 22.67 -7.57
C LEU A 163 9.39 22.59 -7.49
N GLY A 164 10.06 22.30 -8.61
CA GLY A 164 11.53 22.25 -8.68
C GLY A 164 12.20 23.58 -8.35
N LYS A 165 11.61 24.71 -8.78
CA LYS A 165 12.10 26.07 -8.43
C LYS A 165 12.01 26.39 -6.94
N LEU A 166 11.04 25.83 -6.22
CA LEU A 166 10.91 25.98 -4.77
C LEU A 166 11.91 25.08 -4.00
N GLN A 167 12.32 23.96 -4.58
CA GLN A 167 13.30 23.02 -4.00
C GLN A 167 14.74 23.48 -4.22
N GLY A 168 15.09 23.95 -5.42
CA GLY A 168 16.45 24.37 -5.77
C GLY A 168 16.99 25.55 -4.94
N GLN A 169 16.10 26.37 -4.36
CA GLN A 169 16.48 27.50 -3.50
C GLN A 169 16.61 27.13 -2.00
N GLN A 170 16.24 25.91 -1.59
CA GLN A 170 16.49 25.42 -0.23
C GLN A 170 17.91 24.86 -0.04
N ALA A 171 18.58 24.45 -1.13
CA ALA A 171 19.91 23.83 -1.09
C ALA A 171 21.09 24.83 -1.15
N GLY A 172 20.82 26.13 -1.29
CA GLY A 172 21.84 27.19 -1.35
C GLY A 172 22.38 27.62 0.02
N GLY A 173 22.93 26.67 0.80
CA GLY A 173 23.71 26.93 2.00
C GLY A 173 25.12 26.38 1.80
N GLN A 174 26.11 27.28 1.71
CA GLN A 174 27.50 27.01 1.34
C GLN A 174 28.22 25.99 2.25
N GLN A 175 29.02 25.09 1.65
CA GLN A 175 30.31 24.65 2.18
C GLN A 175 31.35 24.57 1.05
N PRO A 176 32.63 24.90 1.33
CA PRO A 176 33.61 25.30 0.31
C PRO A 176 34.38 24.10 -0.25
N GLN A 177 34.55 24.04 -1.57
CA GLN A 177 35.47 23.12 -2.23
C GLN A 177 36.66 23.87 -2.86
N GLN A 178 37.81 23.24 -2.68
CA GLN A 178 39.16 23.64 -3.05
C GLN A 178 39.32 23.85 -4.56
N ALA A 179 40.10 24.87 -4.92
CA ALA A 179 40.42 25.22 -6.29
C ALA A 179 41.69 24.50 -6.78
N GLY A 180 41.64 24.00 -8.02
CA GLY A 180 42.77 23.67 -8.88
C GLY A 180 42.63 24.41 -10.22
N PRO A 181 43.72 24.68 -10.96
CA PRO A 181 44.04 26.04 -11.40
C PRO A 181 43.66 26.36 -12.84
N ALA A 182 43.40 27.65 -13.11
CA ALA A 182 43.42 28.24 -14.45
C ALA A 182 44.67 29.12 -14.62
N PRO A 183 45.20 29.30 -15.84
CA PRO A 183 46.52 29.87 -16.06
C PRO A 183 46.56 31.40 -15.97
N LEU A 184 47.75 31.85 -15.55
CA LEU A 184 48.37 33.18 -15.61
C LEU A 184 47.96 33.99 -16.86
N THR A 185 47.70 35.29 -16.77
CA THR A 185 48.69 36.40 -16.75
C THR A 185 47.88 37.71 -16.63
N ALA A 186 48.32 38.87 -16.11
CA ALA A 186 49.52 39.36 -15.45
C ALA A 186 49.23 40.83 -15.06
N ARG A 187 49.84 41.27 -13.94
CA ARG A 187 50.35 42.65 -13.67
C ARG A 187 49.33 43.81 -13.60
N ASP A 188 49.46 44.84 -12.75
CA ASP A 188 50.46 45.22 -11.76
C ASP A 188 49.89 46.41 -10.94
N THR A 189 50.50 46.65 -9.78
CA THR A 189 50.54 47.90 -8.96
C THR A 189 49.28 48.36 -8.20
N ASN A 190 49.30 49.11 -7.10
CA ASN A 190 50.14 49.35 -5.89
C ASN A 190 49.63 50.70 -5.30
N VAL A 191 48.96 50.67 -4.14
CA VAL A 191 49.01 51.64 -2.98
C VAL A 191 48.53 53.12 -3.21
N PRO A 192 48.25 53.95 -2.16
CA PRO A 192 47.20 53.94 -1.11
C PRO A 192 46.32 55.23 -1.08
N ALA A 193 45.32 55.28 -0.18
CA ALA A 193 44.97 56.40 0.73
C ALA A 193 43.45 56.57 0.97
N ALA A 194 43.07 56.61 2.25
CA ALA A 194 41.80 57.17 2.74
C ALA A 194 41.94 58.70 2.92
N PRO A 195 40.92 59.49 3.36
CA PRO A 195 39.50 59.21 3.59
C PRO A 195 38.55 60.28 2.96
N ARG A 196 37.23 60.01 2.88
CA ARG A 196 36.12 60.92 3.28
C ARG A 196 34.75 60.52 2.70
N SER A 197 33.78 60.49 3.61
CA SER A 197 32.34 60.81 3.48
C SER A 197 31.58 60.54 2.18
N GLY A 198 30.53 59.71 2.25
CA GLY A 198 29.45 59.76 1.25
C GLY A 198 28.47 58.59 1.27
N LYS A 199 27.23 58.88 1.67
CA LYS A 199 25.96 58.29 1.20
C LYS A 199 25.87 56.75 1.04
N ARG A 200 25.16 56.10 1.98
CA ARG A 200 24.60 54.75 1.79
C ARG A 200 23.53 54.76 0.68
N PRO A 201 23.56 53.86 -0.33
CA PRO A 201 22.45 53.66 -1.26
C PRO A 201 21.39 52.71 -0.68
N ALA A 202 20.13 53.02 -0.96
CA ALA A 202 18.92 52.38 -0.43
C ALA A 202 18.58 50.97 -0.97
N ALA A 203 19.53 50.25 -1.56
CA ALA A 203 19.28 48.96 -2.23
C ALA A 203 19.30 47.72 -1.31
N ALA A 204 19.89 47.83 -0.11
CA ALA A 204 20.04 46.68 0.80
C ALA A 204 18.76 46.33 1.61
N SER A 205 17.82 47.27 1.77
CA SER A 205 16.61 47.06 2.60
C SER A 205 15.53 46.21 1.91
N GLY A 206 15.54 46.16 0.58
CA GLY A 206 14.56 45.41 -0.22
C GLY A 206 14.79 43.90 -0.18
N ALA A 207 16.05 43.46 -0.33
CA ALA A 207 16.41 42.05 -0.33
C ALA A 207 16.23 41.41 1.06
N GLU A 208 16.53 42.15 2.13
CA GLU A 208 16.36 41.66 3.52
C GLU A 208 14.87 41.50 3.91
N ASN A 209 13.99 42.40 3.43
CA ASN A 209 12.54 42.28 3.63
C ASN A 209 11.93 41.17 2.76
N GLN A 210 12.47 40.91 1.58
CA GLN A 210 12.04 39.82 0.70
C GLN A 210 12.44 38.45 1.28
N ALA A 211 13.66 38.34 1.80
CA ALA A 211 14.15 37.15 2.52
C ALA A 211 13.35 36.87 3.80
N LYS A 212 13.02 37.90 4.61
CA LYS A 212 12.16 37.74 5.80
C LYS A 212 10.72 37.35 5.43
N ARG A 213 10.15 37.88 4.33
CA ARG A 213 8.83 37.48 3.81
C ARG A 213 8.84 36.03 3.29
N LEU A 214 9.89 35.61 2.57
CA LEU A 214 10.08 34.24 2.07
C LEU A 214 10.32 33.23 3.20
N ALA A 215 11.15 33.56 4.19
CA ALA A 215 11.38 32.71 5.37
C ALA A 215 10.08 32.47 6.16
N LYS A 216 9.25 33.51 6.34
CA LYS A 216 7.95 33.40 7.01
C LYS A 216 6.95 32.52 6.25
N VAL A 217 7.06 32.44 4.92
CA VAL A 217 6.25 31.58 4.04
C VAL A 217 6.81 30.15 3.96
N LEU A 218 8.13 29.97 3.97
CA LEU A 218 8.81 28.65 3.95
C LEU A 218 8.65 27.92 5.29
N THR A 219 8.65 28.64 6.42
CA THR A 219 8.28 28.11 7.74
C THR A 219 6.83 27.59 7.74
N MET A 220 5.96 27.97 6.79
CA MET A 220 4.61 27.42 6.66
C MET A 220 4.56 25.99 6.09
N SER A 221 5.61 25.55 5.39
CA SER A 221 5.65 24.25 4.70
C SER A 221 6.16 23.11 5.60
N GLN A 222 7.11 23.39 6.50
CA GLN A 222 7.73 22.38 7.37
C GLN A 222 6.80 21.81 8.45
N PHE A 223 5.75 22.53 8.85
CA PHE A 223 4.82 22.13 9.92
C PHE A 223 3.67 21.21 9.48
N LEU A 224 3.71 20.72 8.23
CA LEU A 224 2.61 20.00 7.60
C LEU A 224 2.95 18.55 7.21
N ASN A 225 4.10 18.02 7.61
CA ASN A 225 4.43 16.60 7.38
C ASN A 225 3.64 15.72 8.35
N PRO A 226 2.70 14.89 7.86
CA PRO A 226 2.06 13.91 8.71
C PRO A 226 3.04 12.73 8.91
N LEU A 227 3.06 12.11 10.10
CA LEU A 227 3.93 10.97 10.46
C LEU A 227 4.09 9.98 9.27
N PRO A 228 5.31 9.48 8.99
CA PRO A 228 5.57 8.62 7.84
C PRO A 228 4.75 7.33 7.94
N ILE A 229 4.12 6.94 6.83
CA ILE A 229 3.39 5.66 6.69
C ILE A 229 4.35 4.58 6.19
N THR A 230 4.15 3.34 6.63
CA THR A 230 4.96 2.19 6.19
C THR A 230 4.61 1.77 4.75
N LYS A 231 5.45 0.94 4.12
CA LYS A 231 5.18 0.38 2.79
C LYS A 231 3.86 -0.41 2.77
N GLU A 232 3.63 -1.24 3.80
CA GLU A 232 2.38 -2.01 3.96
C GLU A 232 1.15 -1.10 4.13
N GLN A 233 1.26 -0.06 4.96
CA GLN A 233 0.18 0.92 5.17
C GLN A 233 -0.13 1.71 3.90
N ARG A 234 0.89 2.03 3.09
CA ARG A 234 0.71 2.71 1.80
C ARG A 234 -0.04 1.82 0.80
N ALA A 235 0.33 0.55 0.68
CA ALA A 235 -0.37 -0.38 -0.21
C ALA A 235 -1.86 -0.50 0.15
N VAL A 236 -2.19 -0.57 1.44
CA VAL A 236 -3.60 -0.57 1.88
C VAL A 236 -4.30 0.76 1.54
N LEU A 237 -3.62 1.90 1.71
CA LEU A 237 -4.19 3.21 1.37
C LEU A 237 -4.51 3.29 -0.13
N GLU A 238 -3.60 2.86 -1.00
CA GLU A 238 -3.79 2.85 -2.46
C GLU A 238 -5.00 1.99 -2.84
N VAL A 239 -5.09 0.77 -2.30
CA VAL A 239 -6.24 -0.12 -2.53
C VAL A 239 -7.53 0.49 -1.98
N ALA A 240 -7.51 1.07 -0.78
CA ALA A 240 -8.68 1.70 -0.16
C ALA A 240 -9.14 2.99 -0.87
N THR A 241 -8.26 3.63 -1.65
CA THR A 241 -8.62 4.74 -2.54
C THR A 241 -9.01 4.27 -3.94
N SER A 242 -8.69 3.03 -4.31
CA SER A 242 -9.17 2.38 -5.53
C SER A 242 -10.64 1.97 -5.37
N ASN A 243 -11.32 1.64 -6.47
CA ASN A 243 -12.74 1.26 -6.45
C ASN A 243 -12.94 -0.22 -6.07
N ARG A 244 -12.17 -0.74 -5.08
CA ARG A 244 -12.15 -2.15 -4.65
C ARG A 244 -12.41 -2.27 -3.16
N ASN A 245 -13.35 -3.13 -2.77
CA ASN A 245 -13.69 -3.38 -1.38
C ASN A 245 -12.54 -4.06 -0.64
N VAL A 246 -12.06 -3.43 0.42
CA VAL A 246 -10.86 -3.88 1.14
C VAL A 246 -11.17 -4.22 2.59
N PHE A 247 -10.67 -5.38 3.02
CA PHE A 247 -10.52 -5.71 4.43
C PHE A 247 -9.03 -5.70 4.78
N PHE A 248 -8.63 -4.90 5.75
CA PHE A 248 -7.27 -4.95 6.26
C PHE A 248 -7.25 -5.31 7.74
N THR A 249 -6.25 -6.09 8.11
CA THR A 249 -6.12 -6.70 9.43
C THR A 249 -4.68 -6.64 9.92
N GLY A 250 -4.39 -7.18 11.08
CA GLY A 250 -3.06 -7.22 11.67
C GLY A 250 -3.12 -7.30 13.18
N GLY A 251 -1.99 -7.65 13.80
CA GLY A 251 -1.87 -7.74 15.26
C GLY A 251 -2.21 -6.43 15.98
N ALA A 252 -2.38 -6.51 17.29
CA ALA A 252 -2.55 -5.33 18.12
C ALA A 252 -1.31 -4.43 18.02
N GLY A 253 -1.50 -3.13 17.82
CA GLY A 253 -0.40 -2.19 17.71
C GLY A 253 0.20 -1.99 16.32
N THR A 254 -0.34 -2.61 15.26
CA THR A 254 0.16 -2.43 13.88
C THR A 254 -0.26 -1.13 13.19
N GLY A 255 -0.87 -0.19 13.92
CA GLY A 255 -1.27 1.12 13.37
C GLY A 255 -2.57 1.12 12.57
N LYS A 256 -3.41 0.08 12.66
CA LYS A 256 -4.71 -0.01 11.95
C LYS A 256 -5.58 1.26 12.05
N SER A 257 -5.89 1.73 13.26
CA SER A 257 -6.72 2.93 13.46
C SER A 257 -6.05 4.21 12.96
N PHE A 258 -4.71 4.28 13.01
CA PHE A 258 -3.96 5.41 12.45
C PHE A 258 -4.06 5.44 10.91
N LEU A 259 -3.91 4.29 10.26
CA LEU A 259 -4.12 4.15 8.83
C LEU A 259 -5.56 4.47 8.44
N LEU A 260 -6.55 4.00 9.20
CA LEU A 260 -7.96 4.28 8.96
C LEU A 260 -8.25 5.79 8.95
N GLN A 261 -7.66 6.56 9.87
CA GLN A 261 -7.78 8.02 9.87
C GLN A 261 -7.20 8.69 8.61
N ARG A 262 -6.13 8.12 8.05
CA ARG A 262 -5.57 8.59 6.77
C ARG A 262 -6.48 8.25 5.59
N ILE A 263 -7.05 7.05 5.56
CA ILE A 263 -8.02 6.64 4.53
C ILE A 263 -9.26 7.54 4.58
N ILE A 264 -9.83 7.76 5.77
CA ILE A 264 -10.98 8.66 5.97
C ILE A 264 -10.67 10.07 5.47
N SER A 265 -9.44 10.55 5.67
CA SER A 265 -9.00 11.87 5.21
C SER A 265 -8.79 11.96 3.69
N ALA A 266 -8.54 10.82 3.03
CA ALA A 266 -8.37 10.73 1.58
C ALA A 266 -9.71 10.56 0.83
N LEU A 267 -10.72 9.97 1.50
CA LEU A 267 -12.05 9.74 0.91
C LEU A 267 -12.93 11.00 0.93
N PRO A 268 -13.90 11.15 0.00
CA PRO A 268 -14.81 12.29 -0.03
C PRO A 268 -15.72 12.35 1.22
N PRO A 269 -15.72 13.45 2.00
CA PRO A 269 -16.42 13.49 3.29
C PRO A 269 -17.95 13.46 3.17
N GLU A 270 -18.51 14.01 2.09
CA GLU A 270 -19.97 14.10 1.88
C GLU A 270 -20.65 12.74 1.64
N SER A 271 -19.88 11.74 1.21
CA SER A 271 -20.38 10.41 0.85
C SER A 271 -19.74 9.27 1.65
N THR A 272 -18.89 9.59 2.62
CA THR A 272 -18.18 8.62 3.46
C THR A 272 -18.81 8.55 4.84
N TRP A 273 -19.19 7.34 5.24
CA TRP A 273 -19.74 7.07 6.56
C TRP A 273 -18.76 6.24 7.38
N VAL A 274 -18.35 6.79 8.52
CA VAL A 274 -17.42 6.13 9.43
C VAL A 274 -18.21 5.45 10.55
N THR A 275 -18.01 4.14 10.68
CA THR A 275 -18.71 3.32 11.65
C THR A 275 -17.76 2.41 12.42
N ALA A 276 -18.20 1.93 13.58
CA ALA A 276 -17.53 0.88 14.33
C ALA A 276 -18.54 -0.05 15.02
N SER A 277 -18.07 -1.21 15.46
CA SER A 277 -18.89 -2.20 16.18
C SER A 277 -19.36 -1.72 17.56
N THR A 278 -18.55 -0.94 18.28
CA THR A 278 -18.89 -0.41 19.63
C THR A 278 -18.90 1.12 19.67
N GLY A 279 -19.68 1.70 20.61
CA GLY A 279 -19.76 3.16 20.78
C GLY A 279 -18.42 3.82 21.14
N ALA A 280 -17.59 3.13 21.93
CA ALA A 280 -16.25 3.62 22.28
C ALA A 280 -15.32 3.68 21.07
N ALA A 281 -15.29 2.62 20.25
CA ALA A 281 -14.52 2.59 19.00
C ALA A 281 -15.04 3.63 17.99
N ALA A 282 -16.37 3.76 17.86
CA ALA A 282 -17.00 4.75 16.99
C ALA A 282 -16.60 6.18 17.36
N CYS A 283 -16.60 6.53 18.64
CA CYS A 283 -16.13 7.83 19.12
C CYS A 283 -14.65 8.08 18.80
N GLN A 284 -13.80 7.05 18.88
CA GLN A 284 -12.37 7.17 18.59
C GLN A 284 -12.12 7.52 17.11
N VAL A 285 -12.94 7.00 16.21
CA VAL A 285 -12.88 7.32 14.77
C VAL A 285 -13.77 8.49 14.35
N GLN A 286 -14.38 9.21 15.31
CA GLN A 286 -15.36 10.29 15.07
C GLN A 286 -16.57 9.85 14.24
N GLY A 287 -16.92 8.57 14.31
CA GLY A 287 -18.04 7.94 13.61
C GLY A 287 -19.24 7.63 14.51
N VAL A 288 -20.15 6.81 13.98
CA VAL A 288 -21.31 6.28 14.70
C VAL A 288 -21.21 4.75 14.83
N THR A 289 -22.06 4.12 15.65
CA THR A 289 -22.09 2.65 15.66
C THR A 289 -22.72 2.13 14.37
N LEU A 290 -22.28 0.96 13.91
CA LEU A 290 -22.83 0.31 12.72
C LEU A 290 -24.36 0.10 12.83
N HIS A 291 -24.83 -0.26 14.02
CA HIS A 291 -26.26 -0.39 14.33
C HIS A 291 -27.03 0.94 14.19
N SER A 292 -26.45 2.06 14.64
CA SER A 292 -27.05 3.40 14.51
C SER A 292 -27.10 3.86 13.06
N PHE A 293 -26.04 3.62 12.29
CA PHE A 293 -26.01 3.90 10.86
C PHE A 293 -27.09 3.11 10.10
N ALA A 294 -27.16 1.80 10.35
CA ALA A 294 -28.07 0.91 9.64
C ALA A 294 -29.55 1.13 10.00
N GLY A 295 -29.83 1.63 11.22
CA GLY A 295 -31.20 1.86 11.70
C GLY A 295 -31.97 0.58 12.03
N LEU A 296 -31.28 -0.56 12.20
CA LEU A 296 -31.89 -1.88 12.37
C LEU A 296 -32.10 -2.31 13.85
N GLY A 297 -31.86 -1.41 14.80
CA GLY A 297 -31.93 -1.72 16.22
C GLY A 297 -30.89 -2.78 16.64
N ARG A 298 -31.32 -3.82 17.37
CA ARG A 298 -30.45 -4.95 17.76
C ARG A 298 -30.24 -5.98 16.65
N GLY A 299 -30.83 -5.79 15.46
CA GLY A 299 -30.66 -6.71 14.33
C GLY A 299 -31.34 -8.09 14.49
N THR A 300 -32.18 -8.28 15.52
CA THR A 300 -32.89 -9.54 15.79
C THR A 300 -34.14 -9.74 14.93
N ALA A 301 -34.59 -8.70 14.23
CA ALA A 301 -35.77 -8.76 13.36
C ALA A 301 -35.54 -9.60 12.09
N SER A 302 -36.65 -9.99 11.46
CA SER A 302 -36.65 -10.70 10.16
C SER A 302 -36.16 -9.79 9.03
N LEU A 303 -35.69 -10.38 7.91
CA LEU A 303 -35.17 -9.63 6.76
C LEU A 303 -36.16 -8.60 6.21
N LYS A 304 -37.45 -8.95 6.11
CA LYS A 304 -38.51 -8.03 5.62
C LYS A 304 -38.68 -6.83 6.55
N GLN A 305 -38.72 -7.07 7.87
CA GLN A 305 -38.80 -6.01 8.87
C GLN A 305 -37.54 -5.13 8.89
N CYS A 306 -36.35 -5.71 8.68
CA CYS A 306 -35.11 -4.94 8.57
C CYS A 306 -35.15 -3.97 7.37
N VAL A 307 -35.68 -4.40 6.21
CA VAL A 307 -35.84 -3.51 5.04
C VAL A 307 -36.85 -2.41 5.34
N GLU A 308 -37.95 -2.70 6.02
CA GLU A 308 -38.95 -1.70 6.43
C GLU A 308 -38.35 -0.65 7.38
N LEU A 309 -37.58 -1.09 8.38
CA LEU A 309 -36.86 -0.21 9.30
C LEU A 309 -35.83 0.69 8.58
N ALA A 310 -35.10 0.12 7.62
CA ALA A 310 -34.14 0.87 6.80
C ALA A 310 -34.83 1.82 5.79
N SER A 311 -36.09 1.56 5.44
CA SER A 311 -36.88 2.39 4.50
C SER A 311 -37.47 3.65 5.13
N ARG A 312 -37.30 3.85 6.45
CA ARG A 312 -37.71 5.08 7.14
C ARG A 312 -37.01 6.30 6.53
N PRO A 313 -37.69 7.45 6.34
CA PRO A 313 -37.20 8.56 5.53
C PRO A 313 -35.77 9.04 5.87
N GLY A 314 -35.42 9.12 7.15
CA GLY A 314 -34.07 9.52 7.59
C GLY A 314 -33.00 8.46 7.38
N VAL A 315 -33.32 7.18 7.58
CA VAL A 315 -32.38 6.06 7.43
C VAL A 315 -32.17 5.71 5.96
N LEU A 316 -33.25 5.77 5.17
CA LEU A 316 -33.23 5.56 3.72
C LEU A 316 -32.27 6.53 3.02
N GLN A 317 -32.28 7.80 3.44
CA GLN A 317 -31.39 8.81 2.89
C GLN A 317 -29.91 8.50 3.19
N HIS A 318 -29.59 7.93 4.35
CA HIS A 318 -28.23 7.50 4.68
C HIS A 318 -27.76 6.40 3.75
N TRP A 319 -28.57 5.35 3.56
CA TRP A 319 -28.26 4.24 2.66
C TRP A 319 -28.09 4.68 1.20
N LYS A 320 -28.93 5.60 0.71
CA LYS A 320 -28.84 6.10 -0.67
C LYS A 320 -27.64 7.04 -0.89
N ARG A 321 -27.29 7.88 0.10
CA ARG A 321 -26.17 8.83 -0.01
C ARG A 321 -24.80 8.21 0.28
N CYS A 322 -24.75 7.11 1.01
CA CYS A 322 -23.51 6.40 1.31
C CYS A 322 -22.89 5.84 0.02
N LYS A 323 -21.67 6.27 -0.31
CA LYS A 323 -20.82 5.68 -1.35
C LYS A 323 -19.66 4.89 -0.74
N HIS A 324 -19.15 5.34 0.41
CA HIS A 324 -18.08 4.67 1.14
C HIS A 324 -18.55 4.37 2.56
N LEU A 325 -18.44 3.11 2.97
CA LEU A 325 -18.75 2.67 4.34
C LEU A 325 -17.47 2.11 4.98
N VAL A 326 -17.02 2.79 6.02
CA VAL A 326 -15.86 2.39 6.82
C VAL A 326 -16.36 1.70 8.08
N ILE A 327 -15.86 0.50 8.38
CA ILE A 327 -16.22 -0.25 9.60
C ILE A 327 -14.95 -0.63 10.37
N ASP A 328 -14.76 -0.02 11.54
CA ASP A 328 -13.68 -0.37 12.48
C ASP A 328 -14.13 -1.45 13.49
N GLU A 329 -13.16 -2.22 13.98
CA GLU A 329 -13.34 -3.34 14.91
C GLU A 329 -14.42 -4.35 14.43
N ILE A 330 -14.32 -4.78 13.17
CA ILE A 330 -15.26 -5.73 12.54
C ILE A 330 -15.36 -7.09 13.26
N SER A 331 -14.39 -7.45 14.10
CA SER A 331 -14.36 -8.74 14.82
C SER A 331 -15.56 -8.97 15.74
N MET A 332 -16.17 -7.90 16.25
CA MET A 332 -17.34 -7.95 17.12
C MET A 332 -18.67 -7.93 16.34
N VAL A 333 -18.64 -7.99 15.01
CA VAL A 333 -19.83 -8.04 14.15
C VAL A 333 -20.14 -9.49 13.78
N ASP A 334 -21.36 -9.93 14.10
CA ASP A 334 -21.85 -11.27 13.79
C ASP A 334 -22.15 -11.45 12.29
N ALA A 335 -21.95 -12.67 11.79
CA ALA A 335 -22.22 -13.08 10.41
C ALA A 335 -23.65 -12.79 9.94
N ASP A 336 -24.65 -13.11 10.76
CA ASP A 336 -26.07 -12.95 10.42
C ASP A 336 -26.40 -11.47 10.30
N PHE A 337 -25.83 -10.63 11.17
CA PHE A 337 -26.01 -9.20 11.08
C PHE A 337 -25.34 -8.63 9.82
N PHE A 338 -24.13 -9.06 9.49
CA PHE A 338 -23.45 -8.64 8.26
C PHE A 338 -24.24 -9.04 7.00
N GLN A 339 -24.78 -10.26 6.97
CA GLN A 339 -25.62 -10.74 5.86
C GLN A 339 -26.94 -9.96 5.73
N LYS A 340 -27.57 -9.61 6.86
CA LYS A 340 -28.75 -8.73 6.87
C LYS A 340 -28.42 -7.34 6.31
N LEU A 341 -27.28 -6.76 6.68
CA LEU A 341 -26.84 -5.46 6.15
C LEU A 341 -26.66 -5.50 4.63
N GLU A 342 -26.00 -6.54 4.10
CA GLU A 342 -25.78 -6.73 2.67
C GLU A 342 -27.11 -6.82 1.90
N TYR A 343 -28.05 -7.62 2.40
CA TYR A 343 -29.38 -7.76 1.83
C TYR A 343 -30.16 -6.43 1.85
N VAL A 344 -30.18 -5.75 3.00
CA VAL A 344 -30.86 -4.46 3.15
C VAL A 344 -30.26 -3.41 2.20
N ALA A 345 -28.93 -3.36 2.07
CA ALA A 345 -28.26 -2.42 1.18
C ALA A 345 -28.67 -2.61 -0.29
N ARG A 346 -28.73 -3.87 -0.77
CA ARG A 346 -29.19 -4.18 -2.13
C ARG A 346 -30.65 -3.79 -2.36
N MET A 347 -31.54 -4.15 -1.43
CA MET A 347 -32.97 -3.88 -1.53
C MET A 347 -33.28 -2.38 -1.50
N VAL A 348 -32.69 -1.65 -0.56
CA VAL A 348 -32.92 -0.21 -0.37
C VAL A 348 -32.37 0.62 -1.54
N ARG A 349 -31.27 0.17 -2.15
CA ARG A 349 -30.61 0.88 -3.25
C ARG A 349 -31.06 0.39 -4.64
N GLY A 350 -31.85 -0.69 -4.71
CA GLY A 350 -32.31 -1.27 -5.97
C GLY A 350 -31.16 -1.77 -6.85
N SER A 351 -30.09 -2.29 -6.25
CA SER A 351 -28.89 -2.73 -6.96
C SER A 351 -28.58 -4.19 -6.67
N THR A 352 -28.20 -4.94 -7.70
CA THR A 352 -27.72 -6.33 -7.59
C THR A 352 -26.25 -6.42 -7.20
N ALA A 353 -25.52 -5.30 -7.24
CA ALA A 353 -24.11 -5.26 -6.86
C ALA A 353 -23.91 -5.59 -5.37
N PRO A 354 -22.76 -6.16 -4.97
CA PRO A 354 -22.47 -6.47 -3.57
C PRO A 354 -22.67 -5.25 -2.67
N PHE A 355 -23.38 -5.44 -1.55
CA PHE A 355 -23.70 -4.37 -0.60
C PHE A 355 -24.40 -3.14 -1.25
N GLY A 356 -25.13 -3.35 -2.35
CA GLY A 356 -25.80 -2.29 -3.11
C GLY A 356 -24.84 -1.35 -3.86
N GLY A 357 -23.60 -1.79 -4.13
CA GLY A 357 -22.57 -0.99 -4.79
C GLY A 357 -21.90 0.06 -3.90
N ILE A 358 -21.97 -0.12 -2.57
CA ILE A 358 -21.24 0.70 -1.60
C ILE A 358 -19.79 0.17 -1.53
N HIS A 359 -18.83 1.08 -1.60
CA HIS A 359 -17.42 0.77 -1.40
C HIS A 359 -17.13 0.52 0.08
N LEU A 360 -16.67 -0.68 0.42
CA LEU A 360 -16.41 -1.11 1.79
C LEU A 360 -14.93 -0.99 2.16
N VAL A 361 -14.66 -0.36 3.31
CA VAL A 361 -13.34 -0.34 3.95
C VAL A 361 -13.48 -0.92 5.35
N LEU A 362 -13.06 -2.16 5.53
CA LEU A 362 -13.20 -2.92 6.77
C LEU A 362 -11.86 -3.05 7.49
N CYS A 363 -11.89 -2.89 8.81
CA CYS A 363 -10.71 -2.98 9.67
C CYS A 363 -11.03 -3.79 10.94
N GLY A 364 -10.11 -4.67 11.35
CA GLY A 364 -10.19 -5.38 12.63
C GLY A 364 -9.21 -6.55 12.74
N ASP A 365 -9.23 -7.25 13.87
CA ASP A 365 -8.42 -8.44 14.14
C ASP A 365 -9.32 -9.51 14.76
N PHE A 366 -9.66 -10.55 14.00
CA PHE A 366 -10.59 -11.59 14.47
C PHE A 366 -10.02 -12.44 15.61
N LEU A 367 -8.70 -12.39 15.85
CA LEU A 367 -8.05 -13.01 17.00
C LEU A 367 -8.22 -12.20 18.30
N GLN A 368 -8.84 -11.00 18.23
CA GLN A 368 -9.27 -10.23 19.39
C GLN A 368 -10.64 -10.74 19.90
N LEU A 369 -11.49 -9.85 20.40
CA LEU A 369 -12.79 -10.23 20.95
C LEU A 369 -13.77 -10.64 19.84
N PRO A 370 -14.47 -11.78 20.00
CA PRO A 370 -15.54 -12.22 19.11
C PRO A 370 -16.83 -11.41 19.32
N PRO A 371 -17.86 -11.61 18.47
CA PRO A 371 -19.19 -11.03 18.68
C PRO A 371 -19.78 -11.42 20.05
N VAL A 372 -20.50 -10.50 20.69
CA VAL A 372 -21.10 -10.74 22.02
C VAL A 372 -22.42 -11.52 21.87
N VAL A 373 -22.43 -12.78 22.29
CA VAL A 373 -23.66 -13.59 22.32
C VAL A 373 -24.56 -13.12 23.46
N ALA A 374 -25.80 -12.71 23.16
CA ALA A 374 -26.78 -12.40 24.19
C ALA A 374 -27.32 -13.71 24.80
N ARG A 375 -27.29 -13.81 26.14
CA ARG A 375 -27.69 -14.99 26.94
C ARG A 375 -29.18 -15.43 26.82
N SER A 376 -29.93 -14.94 25.84
CA SER A 376 -31.36 -15.25 25.66
C SER A 376 -31.65 -16.41 24.72
N ASP A 377 -30.67 -16.95 24.01
CA ASP A 377 -30.88 -18.14 23.19
C ASP A 377 -30.78 -19.38 24.08
N LYS A 378 -31.94 -19.77 24.64
CA LYS A 378 -32.09 -21.06 25.29
C LYS A 378 -31.69 -22.17 24.29
N PRO A 379 -30.95 -23.20 24.72
CA PRO A 379 -30.69 -24.38 23.90
C PRO A 379 -32.00 -25.17 23.80
N GLY A 380 -32.85 -24.88 22.81
CA GLY A 380 -34.17 -25.52 22.76
C GLY A 380 -35.10 -25.20 21.59
N SER A 381 -34.72 -24.42 20.58
CA SER A 381 -35.57 -24.25 19.39
C SER A 381 -34.82 -24.58 18.11
N SER A 382 -35.15 -25.77 17.61
CA SER A 382 -34.88 -26.43 16.32
C SER A 382 -34.71 -25.50 15.09
N GLY A 383 -33.82 -25.76 14.14
CA GLY A 383 -33.02 -26.98 13.96
C GLY A 383 -32.01 -26.91 12.81
N GLY A 384 -31.27 -28.03 12.67
CA GLY A 384 -30.57 -28.43 11.46
C GLY A 384 -29.22 -27.77 11.18
N SER A 385 -28.19 -28.06 11.98
CA SER A 385 -26.83 -28.45 11.52
C SER A 385 -25.88 -28.58 12.71
N SER A 386 -25.18 -29.71 12.76
CA SER A 386 -24.24 -30.17 13.77
C SER A 386 -23.05 -29.23 14.00
N GLY A 387 -22.81 -28.83 15.25
CA GLY A 387 -21.50 -28.46 15.78
C GLY A 387 -21.36 -27.06 16.40
N GLY A 388 -21.57 -26.94 17.72
CA GLY A 388 -21.05 -25.84 18.56
C GLY A 388 -21.86 -24.53 18.53
N GLY A 389 -22.79 -24.35 19.48
CA GLY A 389 -23.58 -23.12 19.64
C GLY A 389 -22.76 -21.91 20.09
N GLY A 390 -22.14 -21.21 19.14
CA GLY A 390 -21.53 -19.89 19.31
C GLY A 390 -21.88 -18.97 18.13
N SER A 391 -21.80 -17.64 18.33
CA SER A 391 -21.98 -16.65 17.25
C SER A 391 -20.98 -16.90 16.11
N ARG A 392 -21.45 -16.83 14.86
CA ARG A 392 -20.59 -16.98 13.67
C ARG A 392 -19.83 -15.69 13.37
N PHE A 393 -18.59 -15.80 12.95
CA PHE A 393 -17.80 -14.64 12.53
C PHE A 393 -18.22 -14.15 11.15
N CYS A 394 -18.11 -12.85 10.90
CA CYS A 394 -18.55 -12.29 9.62
C CYS A 394 -17.86 -12.89 8.39
N PHE A 395 -16.60 -13.34 8.50
CA PHE A 395 -15.89 -14.01 7.40
C PHE A 395 -16.47 -15.39 7.03
N GLU A 396 -17.33 -15.97 7.87
CA GLU A 396 -18.02 -17.24 7.62
C GLU A 396 -19.33 -17.04 6.85
N SER A 397 -19.73 -15.79 6.56
CA SER A 397 -20.94 -15.48 5.79
C SER A 397 -20.70 -15.47 4.28
N ASP A 398 -21.68 -15.91 3.49
CA ASP A 398 -21.64 -15.78 2.03
C ASP A 398 -21.57 -14.32 1.56
N ALA A 399 -22.12 -13.41 2.37
CA ALA A 399 -22.05 -11.98 2.11
C ALA A 399 -20.60 -11.48 2.12
N TRP A 400 -19.77 -11.98 3.04
CA TRP A 400 -18.34 -11.61 3.10
C TRP A 400 -17.59 -12.02 1.83
N ALA A 401 -17.76 -13.27 1.38
CA ALA A 401 -17.10 -13.77 0.18
C ALA A 401 -17.49 -13.01 -1.10
N ARG A 402 -18.72 -12.47 -1.16
CA ARG A 402 -19.18 -11.65 -2.29
C ARG A 402 -18.75 -10.17 -2.20
N CYS A 403 -18.57 -9.66 -0.99
CA CYS A 403 -18.38 -8.23 -0.76
C CYS A 403 -16.92 -7.81 -0.65
N ILE A 404 -16.00 -8.69 -0.29
CA ILE A 404 -14.59 -8.34 -0.04
C ILE A 404 -13.70 -8.78 -1.19
N ASP A 405 -13.12 -7.82 -1.91
CA ASP A 405 -12.27 -8.08 -3.08
C ASP A 405 -10.81 -8.35 -2.68
N VAL A 406 -10.32 -7.61 -1.68
CA VAL A 406 -8.91 -7.66 -1.26
C VAL A 406 -8.81 -7.77 0.25
N THR A 407 -8.02 -8.73 0.74
CA THR A 407 -7.64 -8.82 2.15
C THR A 407 -6.15 -8.56 2.31
N MET A 408 -5.76 -7.71 3.27
CA MET A 408 -4.35 -7.35 3.53
C MET A 408 -4.02 -7.44 5.02
N GLU A 409 -2.87 -8.04 5.37
CA GLU A 409 -2.39 -8.10 6.77
C GLU A 409 -1.21 -7.15 6.99
N LEU A 410 -1.33 -6.27 8.00
CA LEU A 410 -0.24 -5.45 8.52
C LEU A 410 0.57 -6.25 9.54
N ARG A 411 1.88 -6.36 9.32
CA ARG A 411 2.79 -7.17 10.16
C ARG A 411 3.65 -6.33 11.08
N GLN A 412 3.99 -5.11 10.67
CA GLN A 412 4.83 -4.23 11.48
C GLN A 412 4.11 -3.70 12.73
N ILE A 413 4.63 -4.01 13.91
CA ILE A 413 4.11 -3.54 15.20
C ILE A 413 4.78 -2.21 15.56
N HIS A 414 3.98 -1.22 15.95
CA HIS A 414 4.43 0.14 16.31
C HIS A 414 4.16 0.52 17.77
N ARG A 415 3.33 -0.25 18.50
CA ARG A 415 2.91 0.10 19.87
C ARG A 415 3.91 -0.37 20.92
N GLN A 416 4.49 -1.54 20.72
CA GLN A 416 5.46 -2.15 21.62
C GLN A 416 6.86 -1.95 21.05
N ASP A 417 7.78 -1.53 21.92
CA ASP A 417 9.19 -1.32 21.55
C ASP A 417 10.08 -2.51 21.95
N ASP A 418 9.56 -3.40 22.79
CA ASP A 418 10.26 -4.55 23.36
C ASP A 418 10.11 -5.81 22.48
N PRO A 419 11.19 -6.31 21.84
CA PRO A 419 11.16 -7.49 20.97
C PRO A 419 10.70 -8.76 21.68
N GLU A 420 11.06 -8.95 22.96
CA GLU A 420 10.66 -10.13 23.74
C GLU A 420 9.15 -10.09 23.99
N PHE A 421 8.63 -8.93 24.37
CA PHE A 421 7.19 -8.76 24.58
C PHE A 421 6.38 -8.91 23.29
N ILE A 422 6.91 -8.43 22.16
CA ILE A 422 6.31 -8.63 20.84
C ILE A 422 6.18 -10.13 20.53
N ARG A 423 7.24 -10.91 20.77
CA ARG A 423 7.24 -12.37 20.56
C ARG A 423 6.17 -13.05 21.41
N ILE A 424 6.09 -12.71 22.70
CA ILE A 424 5.07 -13.25 23.62
C ILE A 424 3.67 -12.90 23.13
N LEU A 425 3.41 -11.64 22.75
CA LEU A 425 2.10 -11.21 22.26
C LEU A 425 1.70 -11.90 20.95
N GLN A 426 2.66 -12.17 20.06
CA GLN A 426 2.41 -12.91 18.82
C GLN A 426 2.04 -14.37 19.09
N ASN A 427 2.72 -15.03 20.03
CA ASN A 427 2.36 -16.38 20.47
C ASN A 427 0.95 -16.41 21.08
N VAL A 428 0.68 -15.48 22.00
CA VAL A 428 -0.61 -15.37 22.68
C VAL A 428 -1.74 -15.05 21.70
N ARG A 429 -1.49 -14.24 20.66
CA ARG A 429 -2.45 -13.93 19.58
C ARG A 429 -2.98 -15.19 18.90
N VAL A 430 -2.12 -16.19 18.67
CA VAL A 430 -2.49 -17.46 18.02
C VAL A 430 -2.88 -18.56 19.02
N GLY A 431 -3.03 -18.22 20.30
CA GLY A 431 -3.40 -19.18 21.34
C GLY A 431 -2.26 -20.11 21.78
N ARG A 432 -1.01 -19.77 21.47
CA ARG A 432 0.19 -20.51 21.92
C ARG A 432 0.80 -19.80 23.12
N CYS A 433 1.18 -20.56 24.14
CA CYS A 433 1.91 -20.05 25.30
C CYS A 433 2.99 -21.07 25.64
N THR A 434 4.24 -20.75 25.36
CA THR A 434 5.35 -21.63 25.76
C THR A 434 5.59 -21.54 27.26
N GLU A 435 6.29 -22.52 27.85
CA GLU A 435 6.64 -22.47 29.28
C GLU A 435 7.46 -21.21 29.64
N GLU A 436 8.32 -20.77 28.72
CA GLU A 436 9.09 -19.54 28.86
C GLU A 436 8.17 -18.30 28.87
N ASP A 437 7.21 -18.22 27.95
CA ASP A 437 6.24 -17.13 27.88
C ASP A 437 5.41 -17.05 29.18
N ALA A 438 4.97 -18.21 29.68
CA ALA A 438 4.19 -18.31 30.91
C ALA A 438 5.01 -17.86 32.14
N ARG A 439 6.27 -18.27 32.22
CA ARG A 439 7.19 -17.87 33.30
C ARG A 439 7.44 -16.36 33.30
N ARG A 440 7.67 -15.77 32.13
CA ARG A 440 7.86 -14.32 31.97
C ARG A 440 6.62 -13.54 32.36
N LEU A 441 5.43 -13.96 31.92
CA LEU A 441 4.17 -13.33 32.29
C LEU A 441 3.88 -13.45 33.79
N ALA A 442 4.16 -14.61 34.40
CA ALA A 442 4.00 -14.81 35.84
C ALA A 442 4.97 -13.93 36.67
N ALA A 443 6.21 -13.75 36.21
CA ALA A 443 7.20 -12.90 36.88
C ALA A 443 6.74 -11.44 37.01
N THR A 444 5.88 -10.96 36.10
CA THR A 444 5.33 -9.59 36.14
C THR A 444 4.46 -9.30 37.36
N ALA A 445 4.03 -10.32 38.12
CA ALA A 445 3.30 -10.14 39.37
C ALA A 445 4.09 -9.29 40.40
N THR A 446 5.42 -9.35 40.35
CA THR A 446 6.33 -8.62 41.25
C THR A 446 6.62 -7.18 40.82
N ASN A 447 6.13 -6.75 39.65
CA ASN A 447 6.39 -5.41 39.14
C ASN A 447 5.78 -4.33 40.05
N SER A 448 6.55 -3.27 40.32
CA SER A 448 6.11 -2.09 41.05
C SER A 448 5.27 -1.19 40.14
N MET A 449 4.01 -0.94 40.54
CA MET A 449 2.98 -0.35 39.69
C MET A 449 2.62 1.10 40.03
N GLU A 450 3.51 1.81 40.74
CA GLU A 450 3.32 3.22 41.08
C GLU A 450 3.89 4.13 39.99
N LEU A 451 3.03 4.89 39.33
CA LEU A 451 3.45 5.92 38.39
C LEU A 451 3.86 7.19 39.16
N PRO A 452 4.71 8.04 38.54
CA PRO A 452 5.00 9.37 39.09
C PRO A 452 3.70 10.13 39.42
N ALA A 453 3.67 10.84 40.55
CA ALA A 453 2.53 11.59 41.08
C ALA A 453 1.39 10.79 41.78
N GLY A 454 1.66 9.57 42.27
CA GLY A 454 0.69 8.83 43.11
C GLY A 454 -0.49 8.25 42.33
N ILE A 455 -0.34 8.07 41.02
CA ILE A 455 -1.37 7.51 40.13
C ILE A 455 -1.23 5.99 40.15
N ALA A 456 -2.26 5.29 40.63
CA ALA A 456 -2.27 3.83 40.66
C ALA A 456 -2.45 3.25 39.25
N ALA A 457 -1.90 2.06 39.00
CA ALA A 457 -2.16 1.34 37.77
C ALA A 457 -3.65 0.99 37.62
N THR A 458 -4.14 1.10 36.39
CA THR A 458 -5.54 0.77 36.09
C THR A 458 -5.71 -0.73 35.97
N ARG A 459 -6.71 -1.29 36.67
CA ARG A 459 -7.03 -2.71 36.66
C ARG A 459 -7.99 -3.07 35.53
N LEU A 460 -7.60 -4.00 34.65
CA LEU A 460 -8.49 -4.58 33.65
C LEU A 460 -9.20 -5.80 34.21
N CYS A 461 -10.53 -5.77 34.16
CA CYS A 461 -11.41 -6.82 34.65
C CYS A 461 -12.19 -7.47 33.49
N THR A 462 -12.53 -8.74 33.62
CA THR A 462 -13.31 -9.47 32.61
C THR A 462 -14.79 -9.11 32.66
N HIS A 463 -15.35 -8.88 33.85
CA HIS A 463 -16.76 -8.54 34.07
C HIS A 463 -16.98 -7.06 34.41
N ARG A 464 -18.12 -6.50 34.01
CA ARG A 464 -18.48 -5.10 34.31
C ARG A 464 -18.80 -4.87 35.79
N ALA A 465 -19.41 -5.85 36.47
CA ALA A 465 -19.74 -5.75 37.89
C ALA A 465 -18.50 -5.50 38.75
N ASP A 466 -17.41 -6.21 38.47
CA ASP A 466 -16.12 -6.04 39.17
C ASP A 466 -15.57 -4.61 38.97
N VAL A 467 -15.70 -4.06 37.76
CA VAL A 467 -15.26 -2.69 37.44
C VAL A 467 -16.02 -1.66 38.27
N ASP A 468 -17.34 -1.79 38.33
CA ASP A 468 -18.18 -0.85 39.05
C ASP A 468 -17.95 -0.97 40.55
N GLN A 469 -17.82 -2.19 41.08
CA GLN A 469 -17.52 -2.43 42.49
C GLN A 469 -16.17 -1.83 42.91
N ILE A 470 -15.10 -2.05 42.13
CA ILE A 470 -13.77 -1.52 42.44
C ILE A 470 -13.76 0.01 42.39
N ASN A 471 -14.34 0.60 41.34
CA ASN A 471 -14.39 2.05 41.20
C ASN A 471 -15.22 2.70 42.32
N GLN A 472 -16.36 2.11 42.70
CA GLN A 472 -17.19 2.62 43.80
C GLN A 472 -16.51 2.49 45.15
N HIS A 473 -15.91 1.33 45.44
CA HIS A 473 -15.19 1.09 46.69
C HIS A 473 -14.00 2.04 46.84
N LYS A 474 -13.20 2.21 45.79
CA LYS A 474 -12.06 3.15 45.79
C LYS A 474 -12.49 4.60 45.91
N LEU A 475 -13.61 4.99 45.28
CA LEU A 475 -14.16 6.34 45.44
C LEU A 475 -14.69 6.59 46.85
N ALA A 476 -15.36 5.61 47.45
CA ALA A 476 -15.91 5.69 48.80
C ALA A 476 -14.82 5.79 49.88
N ALA A 477 -13.68 5.13 49.65
CA ALA A 477 -12.53 5.14 50.55
C ALA A 477 -11.76 6.48 50.59
N LEU A 478 -12.03 7.42 49.66
CA LEU A 478 -11.37 8.72 49.65
C LEU A 478 -12.00 9.70 50.66
N THR A 479 -11.14 10.38 51.41
CA THR A 479 -11.50 11.48 52.30
C THR A 479 -11.76 12.76 51.51
N GLY A 480 -12.93 13.37 51.68
CA GLY A 480 -13.28 14.64 51.06
C GLY A 480 -14.74 14.71 50.62
N LEU A 481 -15.24 15.93 50.42
CA LEU A 481 -16.63 16.16 50.02
C LEU A 481 -16.89 15.60 48.61
N GLU A 482 -17.90 14.74 48.49
CA GLU A 482 -18.34 14.20 47.21
C GLU A 482 -19.05 15.27 46.39
N ARG A 483 -18.62 15.44 45.14
CA ARG A 483 -19.28 16.30 44.17
C ARG A 483 -19.89 15.48 43.07
N GLN A 484 -21.11 15.85 42.73
CA GLN A 484 -21.88 15.17 41.70
C GLN A 484 -22.14 16.13 40.54
N TYR A 485 -21.78 15.69 39.33
CA TYR A 485 -22.04 16.39 38.08
C TYR A 485 -23.07 15.61 37.27
N LEU A 486 -24.25 16.22 37.11
CA LEU A 486 -25.32 15.71 36.26
C LEU A 486 -25.10 16.17 34.81
N ALA A 487 -25.24 15.23 33.87
CA ALA A 487 -25.18 15.54 32.45
C ALA A 487 -26.40 16.36 32.02
N GLU A 488 -26.20 17.23 31.04
CA GLU A 488 -27.30 17.93 30.36
C GLU A 488 -27.55 17.25 29.02
N ASP A 489 -28.65 16.53 28.92
CA ASP A 489 -29.05 15.76 27.74
C ASP A 489 -30.11 16.53 26.92
N SER A 490 -30.12 16.34 25.60
CA SER A 490 -31.11 16.94 24.70
C SER A 490 -32.53 16.41 24.93
N VAL A 491 -33.54 17.28 24.81
CA VAL A 491 -34.97 16.97 24.99
C VAL A 491 -35.40 15.75 24.15
N GLY A 492 -35.98 14.73 24.79
CA GLY A 492 -36.43 13.47 24.17
C GLY A 492 -35.42 12.32 24.19
N ALA A 493 -34.21 12.53 24.72
CA ALA A 493 -33.23 11.47 24.90
C ALA A 493 -33.45 10.71 26.23
N SER A 494 -33.49 9.37 26.18
CA SER A 494 -33.39 8.58 27.41
C SER A 494 -31.93 8.53 27.88
N ALA A 495 -31.67 8.92 29.13
CA ALA A 495 -30.32 8.97 29.72
C ALA A 495 -29.59 7.62 29.64
N THR A 496 -30.32 6.51 29.72
CA THR A 496 -29.81 5.13 29.64
C THR A 496 -29.31 4.76 28.23
N VAL A 497 -29.96 5.30 27.19
CA VAL A 497 -29.53 5.12 25.80
C VAL A 497 -28.24 5.90 25.55
N LEU A 498 -28.17 7.15 26.04
CA LEU A 498 -26.96 7.96 25.93
C LEU A 498 -25.79 7.42 26.77
N ASP A 499 -26.03 6.79 27.91
CA ASP A 499 -25.00 6.08 28.71
C ASP A 499 -24.37 4.90 27.96
N THR A 500 -25.14 4.28 27.05
CA THR A 500 -24.65 3.15 26.24
C THR A 500 -23.88 3.64 25.01
N LEU A 501 -24.31 4.76 24.42
CA LEU A 501 -23.75 5.29 23.18
C LEU A 501 -22.54 6.21 23.40
N THR A 502 -22.45 6.88 24.55
CA THR A 502 -21.39 7.84 24.87
C THR A 502 -20.37 7.23 25.86
N PRO A 503 -19.11 7.66 25.81
CA PRO A 503 -18.08 7.14 26.72
C PRO A 503 -18.19 7.69 28.15
N VAL A 504 -19.09 8.66 28.40
CA VAL A 504 -19.26 9.36 29.67
C VAL A 504 -20.64 9.07 30.27
N ALA A 505 -20.69 8.87 31.59
CA ALA A 505 -21.92 8.57 32.30
C ALA A 505 -22.78 9.83 32.51
N GLY A 506 -24.10 9.64 32.56
CA GLY A 506 -25.07 10.71 32.86
C GLY A 506 -24.91 11.29 34.26
N ARG A 507 -24.37 10.51 35.20
CA ARG A 507 -24.02 10.95 36.56
C ARG A 507 -22.56 10.65 36.82
N LEU A 508 -21.75 11.69 37.03
CA LEU A 508 -20.35 11.57 37.40
C LEU A 508 -20.15 12.02 38.85
N ARG A 509 -19.57 11.16 39.69
CA ARG A 509 -19.23 11.46 41.08
C ARG A 509 -17.72 11.53 41.24
N LEU A 510 -17.23 12.60 41.85
CA LEU A 510 -15.79 12.85 42.04
C LEU A 510 -15.52 13.29 43.49
N ARG A 511 -14.33 12.94 43.99
CA ARG A 511 -13.76 13.42 45.26
C ARG A 511 -12.32 13.90 44.99
N PRO A 512 -11.75 14.77 45.83
CA PRO A 512 -10.31 15.03 45.79
C PRO A 512 -9.55 13.71 45.97
N GLY A 513 -8.50 13.50 45.19
CA GLY A 513 -7.77 12.22 45.11
C GLY A 513 -8.39 11.18 44.16
N ALA A 514 -9.54 11.46 43.52
CA ALA A 514 -10.14 10.52 42.59
C ALA A 514 -9.30 10.34 41.32
N GLN A 515 -9.04 9.09 40.95
CA GLN A 515 -8.32 8.75 39.73
C GLN A 515 -9.28 8.73 38.54
N VAL A 516 -8.97 9.54 37.54
CA VAL A 516 -9.81 9.76 36.37
C VAL A 516 -9.03 9.57 35.08
N MET A 517 -9.76 9.30 33.99
CA MET A 517 -9.22 9.20 32.65
C MET A 517 -10.00 10.11 31.72
N LEU A 518 -9.26 10.78 30.83
CA LEU A 518 -9.80 11.65 29.82
C LEU A 518 -10.48 10.83 28.72
N ALA A 519 -11.74 11.15 28.41
CA ALA A 519 -12.55 10.44 27.42
C ALA A 519 -12.55 11.11 26.02
N LYS A 520 -11.84 12.22 25.84
CA LYS A 520 -11.80 13.01 24.61
C LYS A 520 -10.42 13.66 24.42
N ASN A 521 -9.94 13.76 23.18
CA ASN A 521 -8.71 14.49 22.89
C ASN A 521 -8.95 16.00 23.10
N LEU A 522 -8.24 16.63 24.05
CA LEU A 522 -8.31 18.07 24.30
C LEU A 522 -7.12 18.80 23.67
N ASP A 523 -5.90 18.35 23.97
CA ASP A 523 -4.67 18.92 23.44
C ASP A 523 -3.61 17.84 23.26
N VAL A 524 -3.40 17.44 22.00
CA VAL A 524 -2.45 16.37 21.65
C VAL A 524 -1.01 16.79 21.91
N ARG A 525 -0.66 18.09 21.82
CA ARG A 525 0.72 18.56 22.05
C ARG A 525 1.09 18.54 23.53
N ALA A 526 0.12 18.85 24.39
CA ALA A 526 0.27 18.79 25.84
C ALA A 526 0.08 17.37 26.42
N GLY A 527 -0.13 16.35 25.57
CA GLY A 527 -0.37 14.97 26.02
C GLY A 527 -1.78 14.71 26.58
N LEU A 528 -2.71 15.67 26.46
CA LEU A 528 -4.11 15.53 26.89
C LEU A 528 -4.93 14.83 25.81
N VAL A 529 -4.69 13.53 25.66
CA VAL A 529 -5.33 12.63 24.71
C VAL A 529 -6.36 11.72 25.38
N ASN A 530 -7.28 11.15 24.62
CA ASN A 530 -8.19 10.12 25.08
C ASN A 530 -7.39 8.93 25.64
N GLY A 531 -7.65 8.57 26.89
CA GLY A 531 -6.85 7.60 27.64
C GLY A 531 -5.85 8.22 28.61
N ALA A 532 -5.59 9.54 28.56
CA ALA A 532 -4.72 10.21 29.52
C ALA A 532 -5.30 10.09 30.94
N ARG A 533 -4.45 9.66 31.88
CA ARG A 533 -4.83 9.47 33.29
C ARG A 533 -4.41 10.66 34.13
N GLY A 534 -5.19 10.93 35.16
CA GLY A 534 -4.85 11.93 36.16
C GLY A 534 -5.58 11.70 37.48
N VAL A 535 -5.24 12.51 38.46
CA VAL A 535 -5.85 12.54 39.79
C VAL A 535 -6.49 13.91 40.00
N VAL A 536 -7.70 13.93 40.52
CA VAL A 536 -8.39 15.16 40.90
C VAL A 536 -7.67 15.76 42.11
N VAL A 537 -7.01 16.91 41.92
CA VAL A 537 -6.26 17.59 42.99
C VAL A 537 -7.19 18.42 43.87
N GLY A 538 -8.24 18.97 43.24
CA GLY A 538 -9.20 19.84 43.91
C GLY A 538 -10.29 20.28 42.96
N PHE A 539 -11.08 21.25 43.41
CA PHE A 539 -12.14 21.87 42.63
C PHE A 539 -11.91 23.38 42.66
N SER A 540 -11.93 23.99 41.49
CA SER A 540 -11.63 25.41 41.31
C SER A 540 -12.84 26.15 40.77
N ALA A 541 -12.95 27.44 41.08
CA ALA A 541 -14.02 28.30 40.57
C ALA A 541 -14.07 28.25 39.03
N GLY A 542 -15.26 27.97 38.48
CA GLY A 542 -15.46 27.83 37.05
C GLY A 542 -16.91 28.13 36.65
N THR A 543 -17.23 27.93 35.38
CA THR A 543 -18.63 28.04 34.92
C THR A 543 -19.47 26.96 35.60
N PRO A 544 -20.54 27.34 36.34
CA PRO A 544 -21.40 26.37 37.00
C PRO A 544 -21.95 25.35 36.01
N PHE A 545 -21.93 24.07 36.39
CA PHE A 545 -22.35 22.97 35.54
C PHE A 545 -22.86 21.80 36.38
N GLY A 546 -23.95 21.17 35.93
CA GLY A 546 -24.45 19.93 36.53
C GLY A 546 -24.85 20.03 38.01
N GLY A 547 -25.23 21.22 38.48
CA GLY A 547 -25.59 21.49 39.87
C GLY A 547 -24.44 21.89 40.80
N GLN A 548 -23.24 22.16 40.26
CA GLN A 548 -22.05 22.54 41.02
C GLN A 548 -21.46 23.85 40.49
N THR A 549 -20.92 24.70 41.38
CA THR A 549 -20.26 25.98 41.06
C THR A 549 -18.77 25.86 40.79
N GLU A 550 -18.15 24.74 41.17
CA GLU A 550 -16.71 24.50 41.02
C GLU A 550 -16.46 23.29 40.12
N LEU A 551 -15.41 23.37 39.29
CA LEU A 551 -15.05 22.37 38.29
C LEU A 551 -13.81 21.58 38.74
N PRO A 552 -13.66 20.31 38.33
CA PRO A 552 -12.55 19.49 38.77
C PRO A 552 -11.24 19.95 38.15
N GLU A 553 -10.23 20.12 38.99
CA GLU A 553 -8.85 20.34 38.60
C GLU A 553 -8.08 19.02 38.66
N VAL A 554 -7.52 18.60 37.53
CA VAL A 554 -6.88 17.28 37.38
C VAL A 554 -5.40 17.45 37.08
N GLN A 555 -4.56 16.74 37.84
CA GLN A 555 -3.14 16.55 37.56
C GLN A 555 -2.98 15.29 36.71
N PHE A 556 -2.55 15.44 35.46
CA PHE A 556 -2.33 14.32 34.55
C PHE A 556 -0.93 13.72 34.70
N ALA A 557 -0.78 12.45 34.33
CA ALA A 557 0.50 11.74 34.33
C ALA A 557 1.56 12.39 33.40
N CYS A 558 1.13 13.16 32.39
CA CYS A 558 2.02 13.95 31.55
C CYS A 558 2.57 15.21 32.23
N GLY A 559 2.29 15.43 33.52
CA GLY A 559 2.73 16.58 34.30
C GLY A 559 1.82 17.81 34.20
N VAL A 560 0.83 17.80 33.31
CA VAL A 560 -0.08 18.94 33.09
C VAL A 560 -1.17 18.98 34.15
N ARG A 561 -1.33 20.13 34.80
CA ARG A 561 -2.46 20.46 35.69
C ARG A 561 -3.49 21.28 34.92
N ARG A 562 -4.76 20.85 34.91
CA ARG A 562 -5.81 21.57 34.15
C ARG A 562 -7.18 21.46 34.81
N VAL A 563 -7.89 22.59 34.87
CA VAL A 563 -9.32 22.65 35.19
C VAL A 563 -10.11 22.19 33.96
N LEU A 564 -10.94 21.17 34.12
CA LEU A 564 -11.70 20.62 33.00
C LEU A 564 -13.10 21.22 32.90
N THR A 565 -13.43 21.67 31.69
CA THR A 565 -14.75 22.20 31.34
C THR A 565 -15.62 21.11 30.72
N PRO A 566 -16.96 21.22 30.84
CA PRO A 566 -17.87 20.28 30.21
C PRO A 566 -17.76 20.35 28.68
N GLU A 567 -17.73 19.18 28.06
CA GLU A 567 -17.64 18.97 26.63
C GLU A 567 -18.96 18.45 26.07
N ARG A 568 -19.15 18.60 24.76
CA ARG A 568 -20.33 18.11 24.05
C ARG A 568 -20.01 16.81 23.31
N TRP A 569 -20.88 15.81 23.47
CA TRP A 569 -20.96 14.61 22.64
C TRP A 569 -22.28 14.61 21.87
N THR A 570 -22.21 14.14 20.64
CA THR A 570 -23.36 14.01 19.76
C THR A 570 -23.48 12.56 19.34
N ALA A 571 -24.62 11.94 19.61
CA ALA A 571 -24.96 10.60 19.16
C ALA A 571 -26.23 10.66 18.32
N ARG A 572 -26.26 9.98 17.17
CA ARG A 572 -27.47 9.94 16.33
C ARG A 572 -28.39 8.82 16.79
N SER A 573 -29.67 9.13 17.00
CA SER A 573 -30.66 8.16 17.46
C SER A 573 -30.93 7.08 16.41
N SER A 574 -31.27 5.88 16.87
CA SER A 574 -31.67 4.74 16.03
C SER A 574 -33.10 4.99 15.52
N GLY A 575 -33.23 5.65 14.36
CA GLY A 575 -34.54 5.92 13.75
C GLY A 575 -34.67 7.23 12.99
N GLY A 576 -33.59 7.99 12.80
CA GLY A 576 -33.62 9.24 12.02
C GLY A 576 -34.24 10.45 12.74
N ALA A 577 -34.77 10.26 13.94
CA ALA A 577 -35.28 11.34 14.79
C ALA A 577 -34.11 12.01 15.56
N GLY A 578 -33.45 12.97 14.90
CA GLY A 578 -32.57 13.95 15.55
C GLY A 578 -31.19 13.47 16.01
N THR A 579 -30.31 14.45 16.24
CA THR A 579 -29.02 14.25 16.92
C THR A 579 -29.24 14.40 18.42
N LEU A 580 -29.06 13.31 19.17
CA LEU A 580 -29.05 13.35 20.63
C LEU A 580 -27.73 13.97 21.08
N CYS A 581 -27.81 14.87 22.05
CA CYS A 581 -26.67 15.59 22.55
C CYS A 581 -26.54 15.38 24.04
N ARG A 582 -25.32 15.08 24.50
CA ARG A 582 -24.95 15.04 25.92
C ARG A 582 -23.86 16.06 26.17
N ARG A 583 -24.06 16.95 27.14
CA ARG A 583 -23.01 17.81 27.69
C ARG A 583 -22.61 17.27 29.06
N GLN A 584 -21.32 16.98 29.26
CA GLN A 584 -20.78 16.38 30.48
C GLN A 584 -19.28 16.68 30.61
N LEU A 585 -18.68 16.49 31.78
CA LEU A 585 -17.22 16.52 31.93
C LEU A 585 -16.57 15.37 31.13
N PRO A 586 -15.44 15.59 30.42
CA PRO A 586 -14.78 14.55 29.63
C PRO A 586 -13.97 13.56 30.48
N LEU A 587 -14.53 13.15 31.61
CA LEU A 587 -13.90 12.32 32.63
C LEU A 587 -14.70 11.04 32.89
N ARG A 588 -13.96 10.00 33.24
CA ARG A 588 -14.50 8.76 33.81
C ARG A 588 -13.55 8.25 34.90
N LEU A 589 -14.08 7.53 35.88
CA LEU A 589 -13.26 6.87 36.90
C LEU A 589 -12.33 5.85 36.22
N ALA A 590 -11.09 5.75 36.72
CA ALA A 590 -10.02 5.04 36.03
C ALA A 590 -9.19 4.12 36.93
N TRP A 591 -9.75 3.66 38.05
CA TRP A 591 -9.15 2.58 38.84
C TRP A 591 -9.35 1.22 38.16
N ALA A 592 -10.52 0.98 37.57
CA ALA A 592 -10.81 -0.24 36.84
C ALA A 592 -11.51 0.01 35.49
N PHE A 593 -11.23 -0.84 34.50
CA PHE A 593 -11.96 -0.93 33.23
C PHE A 593 -12.26 -2.38 32.84
N SER A 594 -13.26 -2.57 31.99
CA SER A 594 -13.50 -3.89 31.38
C SER A 594 -12.58 -4.09 30.17
N VAL A 595 -12.12 -5.31 29.95
CA VAL A 595 -11.29 -5.66 28.77
C VAL A 595 -11.97 -5.22 27.47
N HIS A 596 -13.29 -5.43 27.34
CA HIS A 596 -14.10 -4.99 26.20
C HIS A 596 -14.00 -3.48 25.91
N LYS A 597 -14.01 -2.62 26.95
CA LYS A 597 -13.91 -1.16 26.77
C LYS A 597 -12.47 -0.67 26.56
N SER A 598 -11.48 -1.55 26.72
CA SER A 598 -10.05 -1.25 26.50
C SER A 598 -9.59 -1.52 25.06
N GLN A 599 -10.39 -2.24 24.25
CA GLN A 599 -10.08 -2.49 22.83
C GLN A 599 -9.90 -1.15 22.08
N GLY A 600 -8.99 -1.12 21.11
CA GLY A 600 -8.54 0.14 20.47
C GLY A 600 -7.67 1.10 21.32
N MET A 601 -7.58 0.94 22.64
CA MET A 601 -6.79 1.83 23.52
C MET A 601 -5.33 1.37 23.76
N THR A 602 -4.46 2.31 24.14
CA THR A 602 -3.09 2.04 24.64
C THR A 602 -3.00 2.54 26.07
N LEU A 603 -2.49 1.72 26.99
CA LEU A 603 -2.38 2.05 28.41
C LEU A 603 -0.90 2.06 28.83
N ASP A 604 -0.49 3.08 29.58
CA ASP A 604 0.93 3.22 29.93
C ASP A 604 1.34 2.27 31.06
N CYS A 605 0.41 1.91 31.96
CA CYS A 605 0.64 0.95 33.05
C CYS A 605 -0.65 0.21 33.37
N VAL A 606 -0.65 -1.12 33.42
CA VAL A 606 -1.88 -1.90 33.53
C VAL A 606 -1.72 -3.11 34.45
N GLU A 607 -2.68 -3.25 35.36
CA GLU A 607 -2.85 -4.46 36.15
C GLU A 607 -3.98 -5.29 35.55
N MET A 608 -3.86 -6.62 35.53
CA MET A 608 -4.95 -7.49 35.08
C MET A 608 -4.99 -8.80 35.86
N ALA A 609 -6.21 -9.28 36.10
CA ALA A 609 -6.46 -10.63 36.60
C ALA A 609 -7.06 -11.45 35.46
N LEU A 610 -6.33 -12.46 34.97
CA LEU A 610 -6.71 -13.26 33.80
C LEU A 610 -7.36 -14.61 34.17
N SER A 611 -7.37 -14.97 35.45
CA SER A 611 -7.91 -16.24 35.97
C SER A 611 -9.39 -16.48 35.62
N ARG A 612 -10.18 -15.42 35.44
CA ARG A 612 -11.61 -15.48 35.07
C ARG A 612 -11.90 -15.16 33.60
N SER A 613 -10.93 -15.31 32.69
CA SER A 613 -11.18 -15.12 31.25
C SER A 613 -12.06 -16.24 30.71
N PHE A 614 -13.12 -15.89 29.98
CA PHE A 614 -14.11 -16.85 29.46
C PHE A 614 -14.19 -16.88 27.93
N GLU A 615 -13.77 -15.81 27.24
CA GLU A 615 -13.78 -15.73 25.77
C GLU A 615 -12.39 -15.97 25.16
N PRO A 616 -12.30 -16.69 24.02
CA PRO A 616 -11.11 -16.71 23.18
C PRO A 616 -10.68 -15.29 22.79
N GLY A 617 -9.37 -15.02 22.79
CA GLY A 617 -8.83 -13.70 22.47
C GLY A 617 -8.91 -12.64 23.59
N GLN A 618 -9.66 -12.88 24.67
CA GLN A 618 -9.82 -11.92 25.77
C GLN A 618 -8.49 -11.63 26.51
N ALA A 619 -7.69 -12.67 26.77
CA ALA A 619 -6.36 -12.53 27.37
C ALA A 619 -5.41 -11.74 26.45
N TYR A 620 -5.42 -12.02 25.14
CA TYR A 620 -4.64 -11.31 24.14
C TYR A 620 -4.99 -9.82 24.07
N VAL A 621 -6.29 -9.48 24.09
CA VAL A 621 -6.73 -8.07 24.08
C VAL A 621 -6.24 -7.33 25.32
N ALA A 622 -6.34 -7.94 26.51
CA ALA A 622 -5.88 -7.36 27.76
C ALA A 622 -4.36 -7.12 27.76
N LEU A 623 -3.57 -8.15 27.44
CA LEU A 623 -2.10 -8.08 27.41
C LEU A 623 -1.59 -7.07 26.39
N SER A 624 -2.20 -7.02 25.20
CA SER A 624 -1.78 -6.12 24.12
C SER A 624 -2.07 -4.63 24.37
N ARG A 625 -2.69 -4.26 25.51
CA ARG A 625 -2.89 -2.86 25.90
C ARG A 625 -1.62 -2.22 26.45
N ALA A 626 -0.73 -3.03 27.05
CA ALA A 626 0.54 -2.57 27.58
C ALA A 626 1.55 -2.26 26.47
N ARG A 627 2.49 -1.35 26.74
CA ARG A 627 3.59 -1.01 25.82
C ARG A 627 4.82 -1.90 26.03
N ASN A 628 5.09 -2.31 27.26
CA ASN A 628 6.24 -3.14 27.63
C ASN A 628 5.91 -4.02 28.84
N LEU A 629 6.75 -5.04 29.09
CA LEU A 629 6.58 -5.98 30.21
C LEU A 629 6.72 -5.31 31.59
N ARG A 630 7.52 -4.24 31.69
CA ARG A 630 7.76 -3.52 32.96
C ARG A 630 6.52 -2.82 33.49
N SER A 631 5.66 -2.32 32.59
CA SER A 631 4.44 -1.61 32.96
C SER A 631 3.19 -2.49 33.00
N LEU A 632 3.39 -3.80 32.93
CA LEU A 632 2.36 -4.83 33.02
C LEU A 632 2.48 -5.55 34.37
N ARG A 633 1.35 -5.76 35.04
CA ARG A 633 1.24 -6.68 36.19
C ARG A 633 0.12 -7.67 35.94
N VAL A 634 0.46 -8.95 35.78
CA VAL A 634 -0.52 -10.02 35.63
C VAL A 634 -0.65 -10.79 36.94
N LEU A 635 -1.86 -10.83 37.49
CA LEU A 635 -2.21 -11.60 38.68
C LEU A 635 -2.81 -12.95 38.27
N ASP A 636 -2.40 -14.02 38.96
CA ASP A 636 -2.90 -15.39 38.82
C ASP A 636 -2.90 -15.89 37.36
N PHE A 637 -1.77 -15.73 36.67
CA PHE A 637 -1.63 -16.18 35.29
C PHE A 637 -1.66 -17.71 35.19
N THR A 638 -2.46 -18.24 34.25
CA THR A 638 -2.46 -19.66 33.90
C THR A 638 -2.44 -19.80 32.39
N ALA A 639 -1.58 -20.65 31.83
CA ALA A 639 -1.46 -20.83 30.37
C ALA A 639 -2.80 -21.18 29.69
N ALA A 640 -3.70 -21.88 30.40
CA ALA A 640 -5.05 -22.23 29.94
C ALA A 640 -5.98 -21.03 29.63
N CYS A 641 -5.63 -19.80 30.06
CA CYS A 641 -6.39 -18.60 29.69
C CYS A 641 -6.07 -18.09 28.27
N VAL A 642 -4.97 -18.56 27.67
CA VAL A 642 -4.54 -18.20 26.32
C VAL A 642 -5.24 -19.13 25.32
N ARG A 643 -6.28 -18.62 24.66
CA ARG A 643 -7.08 -19.37 23.67
C ARG A 643 -7.33 -18.52 22.44
N ALA A 644 -7.25 -19.14 21.27
CA ALA A 644 -7.67 -18.56 19.99
C ALA A 644 -8.75 -19.43 19.37
N HIS A 645 -9.70 -18.81 18.66
CA HIS A 645 -10.80 -19.55 18.04
C HIS A 645 -10.29 -20.33 16.81
N PRO A 646 -10.52 -21.66 16.70
CA PRO A 646 -9.99 -22.47 15.60
C PRO A 646 -10.42 -22.02 14.20
N ALA A 647 -11.67 -21.56 14.05
CA ALA A 647 -12.15 -21.05 12.75
C ALA A 647 -11.38 -19.79 12.31
N VAL A 648 -11.01 -18.93 13.27
CA VAL A 648 -10.23 -17.72 13.01
C VAL A 648 -8.79 -18.08 12.66
N LEU A 649 -8.19 -19.04 13.36
CA LEU A 649 -6.86 -19.57 13.01
C LEU A 649 -6.85 -20.11 11.58
N ARG A 650 -7.87 -20.88 11.17
CA ARG A 650 -8.02 -21.36 9.79
C ARG A 650 -8.19 -20.20 8.80
N PHE A 651 -8.95 -19.17 9.14
CA PHE A 651 -9.12 -17.99 8.29
C PHE A 651 -7.78 -17.25 8.06
N TYR A 652 -7.02 -16.97 9.11
CA TYR A 652 -5.71 -16.33 8.97
C TYR A 652 -4.67 -17.25 8.32
N ALA A 653 -4.72 -18.56 8.56
CA ALA A 653 -3.89 -19.52 7.85
C ALA A 653 -4.20 -19.50 6.34
N ARG A 654 -5.49 -19.51 5.95
CA ARG A 654 -5.88 -19.36 4.54
C ARG A 654 -5.38 -18.06 3.93
N LEU A 655 -5.42 -16.94 4.65
CA LEU A 655 -4.83 -15.67 4.18
C LEU A 655 -3.32 -15.74 3.98
N GLN A 656 -2.62 -16.57 4.75
CA GLN A 656 -1.20 -16.88 4.57
C GLN A 656 -0.96 -17.93 3.48
N CYS A 657 -2.00 -18.67 3.08
CA CYS A 657 -2.00 -19.72 2.06
C CYS A 657 -2.65 -19.26 0.74
N MET A 658 -2.53 -17.98 0.34
CA MET A 658 -2.97 -17.52 -0.98
C MET A 658 -1.78 -17.07 -1.83
N ALA A 659 -1.76 -17.48 -3.09
CA ALA A 659 -0.89 -16.95 -4.12
C ALA A 659 -1.60 -15.85 -4.91
N LEU A 660 -0.96 -14.68 -5.06
CA LEU A 660 -1.35 -13.72 -6.08
C LEU A 660 -0.94 -14.25 -7.46
N ALA A 661 -1.83 -14.21 -8.44
CA ALA A 661 -1.56 -14.65 -9.81
C ALA A 661 -2.23 -13.75 -10.85
N ALA A 662 -1.59 -13.61 -12.01
CA ALA A 662 -2.15 -12.95 -13.19
C ALA A 662 -2.87 -13.98 -14.07
N VAL A 663 -4.19 -13.94 -14.07
CA VAL A 663 -5.06 -14.85 -14.82
C VAL A 663 -5.32 -14.29 -16.21
N PHE A 664 -5.05 -15.13 -17.21
CA PHE A 664 -5.37 -14.91 -18.61
C PHE A 664 -6.71 -15.55 -18.96
N ASP A 665 -7.72 -14.71 -19.21
CA ASP A 665 -9.08 -15.13 -19.55
C ASP A 665 -9.30 -15.27 -21.07
N GLY A 666 -8.32 -14.89 -21.90
CA GLY A 666 -8.36 -15.01 -23.36
C GLY A 666 -7.80 -13.80 -24.11
N PRO A 667 -7.51 -13.93 -25.42
CA PRO A 667 -7.01 -12.83 -26.24
C PRO A 667 -7.94 -11.61 -26.22
N GLY A 668 -7.36 -10.41 -26.27
CA GLY A 668 -8.11 -9.15 -26.23
C GLY A 668 -8.68 -8.75 -24.86
N ARG A 669 -8.41 -9.54 -23.81
CA ARG A 669 -8.73 -9.19 -22.41
C ARG A 669 -7.44 -8.93 -21.63
N PRO A 670 -7.40 -7.92 -20.75
CA PRO A 670 -6.23 -7.67 -19.92
C PRO A 670 -6.02 -8.81 -18.92
N LEU A 671 -4.78 -9.02 -18.51
CA LEU A 671 -4.44 -9.96 -17.44
C LEU A 671 -5.06 -9.50 -16.12
N ARG A 672 -5.82 -10.38 -15.46
CA ARG A 672 -6.54 -10.07 -14.23
C ARG A 672 -5.82 -10.65 -13.03
N LEU A 673 -5.49 -9.80 -12.05
CA LEU A 673 -4.94 -10.28 -10.78
C LEU A 673 -6.01 -11.00 -9.96
N ALA A 674 -5.70 -12.19 -9.48
CA ALA A 674 -6.55 -13.00 -8.63
C ALA A 674 -5.74 -13.64 -7.52
N TRP A 675 -6.35 -13.82 -6.36
CA TRP A 675 -5.81 -14.63 -5.27
C TRP A 675 -6.28 -16.06 -5.43
N LEU A 676 -5.34 -17.00 -5.52
CA LEU A 676 -5.58 -18.44 -5.64
C LEU A 676 -5.10 -19.15 -4.38
N PRO A 677 -5.83 -20.17 -3.89
CA PRO A 677 -5.40 -20.94 -2.73
C PRO A 677 -4.12 -21.73 -3.05
N LEU A 678 -3.16 -21.70 -2.12
CA LEU A 678 -2.06 -22.64 -2.08
C LEU A 678 -2.60 -24.03 -1.67
N PRO A 679 -1.99 -25.13 -2.15
CA PRO A 679 -2.41 -26.47 -1.78
C PRO A 679 -2.20 -26.72 -0.28
N ASP A 680 -3.23 -27.26 0.40
CA ASP A 680 -3.16 -27.59 1.84
C ASP A 680 -2.12 -28.68 2.15
N ARG A 681 -1.88 -29.58 1.18
CA ARG A 681 -0.88 -30.65 1.23
C ARG A 681 -0.27 -30.88 -0.15
N LEU A 682 1.02 -31.15 -0.17
CA LEU A 682 1.77 -31.55 -1.36
C LEU A 682 1.75 -33.07 -1.52
N ALA A 683 1.52 -33.55 -2.74
CA ALA A 683 1.68 -34.96 -3.08
C ALA A 683 3.17 -35.36 -3.07
N GLU A 684 3.44 -36.66 -3.11
CA GLU A 684 4.81 -37.15 -3.23
C GLU A 684 5.46 -36.66 -4.52
N GLY A 685 6.70 -36.16 -4.43
CA GLY A 685 7.41 -35.58 -5.56
C GLY A 685 6.99 -34.15 -5.94
N GLU A 686 5.98 -33.55 -5.30
CA GLU A 686 5.62 -32.15 -5.54
C GLU A 686 6.50 -31.17 -4.76
N VAL A 687 6.69 -29.98 -5.33
CA VAL A 687 7.46 -28.90 -4.72
C VAL A 687 6.72 -27.58 -4.89
N LEU A 688 6.44 -26.89 -3.79
CA LEU A 688 5.90 -25.54 -3.85
C LEU A 688 7.06 -24.54 -3.89
N LEU A 689 7.12 -23.76 -4.96
CA LEU A 689 8.11 -22.72 -5.14
C LEU A 689 7.46 -21.35 -4.98
N ARG A 690 8.08 -20.49 -4.18
CA ARG A 690 7.81 -19.05 -4.19
C ARG A 690 8.68 -18.39 -5.26
N LEU A 691 8.04 -17.78 -6.26
CA LEU A 691 8.77 -17.20 -7.39
C LEU A 691 9.54 -15.95 -6.95
N VAL A 692 10.76 -15.81 -7.47
CA VAL A 692 11.66 -14.68 -7.20
C VAL A 692 11.91 -13.87 -8.46
N ALA A 693 11.94 -14.53 -9.61
CA ALA A 693 12.03 -13.90 -10.91
C ALA A 693 11.26 -14.71 -11.95
N ALA A 694 10.61 -14.02 -12.88
CA ALA A 694 10.02 -14.60 -14.08
C ALA A 694 10.31 -13.67 -15.26
N THR A 695 10.28 -14.19 -16.48
CA THR A 695 10.47 -13.37 -17.69
C THR A 695 9.36 -13.59 -18.70
N VAL A 696 9.05 -12.55 -19.48
CA VAL A 696 8.02 -12.63 -20.52
C VAL A 696 8.58 -13.25 -21.79
N CYS A 697 8.16 -14.48 -22.10
CA CYS A 697 8.55 -15.14 -23.33
C CYS A 697 7.73 -14.64 -24.53
N GLY A 698 8.35 -14.60 -25.72
CA GLY A 698 7.64 -14.28 -26.96
C GLY A 698 6.42 -15.18 -27.23
N SER A 699 6.43 -16.43 -26.76
CA SER A 699 5.24 -17.30 -26.89
C SER A 699 4.08 -16.88 -25.99
N ASP A 700 4.36 -16.26 -24.84
CA ASP A 700 3.33 -15.71 -23.96
C ASP A 700 2.69 -14.49 -24.63
N VAL A 701 3.51 -13.60 -25.22
CA VAL A 701 3.04 -12.45 -26.02
C VAL A 701 2.18 -12.90 -27.20
N HIS A 702 2.60 -13.92 -27.95
CA HIS A 702 1.81 -14.47 -29.06
C HIS A 702 0.48 -15.06 -28.59
N THR A 703 0.44 -15.66 -27.39
CA THR A 703 -0.78 -16.20 -26.80
C THR A 703 -1.73 -15.07 -26.39
N ILE A 704 -1.23 -14.02 -25.75
CA ILE A 704 -2.01 -12.85 -25.32
C ILE A 704 -2.59 -12.09 -26.52
N ARG A 705 -1.81 -11.95 -27.59
CA ARG A 705 -2.23 -11.31 -28.86
C ARG A 705 -3.15 -12.18 -29.73
N GLY A 706 -3.44 -13.42 -29.33
CA GLY A 706 -4.32 -14.33 -30.07
C GLY A 706 -3.68 -14.98 -31.32
N MET A 707 -2.37 -14.82 -31.51
CA MET A 707 -1.62 -15.51 -32.57
C MET A 707 -1.38 -17.00 -32.25
N ARG A 708 -1.61 -17.40 -31.01
CA ARG A 708 -1.52 -18.79 -30.54
C ARG A 708 -2.70 -19.11 -29.62
N THR A 709 -3.47 -20.13 -29.97
CA THR A 709 -4.61 -20.56 -29.17
C THR A 709 -4.17 -21.42 -27.99
N LYS A 710 -4.66 -21.09 -26.80
CA LYS A 710 -4.46 -21.86 -25.58
C LYS A 710 -5.74 -21.99 -24.77
N PRO A 711 -5.91 -23.07 -23.99
CA PRO A 711 -7.02 -23.21 -23.06
C PRO A 711 -7.02 -22.08 -22.03
N THR A 712 -8.19 -21.49 -21.76
CA THR A 712 -8.41 -20.45 -20.76
C THR A 712 -9.56 -20.83 -19.81
N PRO A 713 -9.59 -20.31 -18.58
CA PRO A 713 -8.61 -19.39 -17.97
C PRO A 713 -7.31 -20.09 -17.56
N ALA A 714 -6.18 -19.38 -17.61
CA ALA A 714 -4.84 -19.93 -17.33
C ALA A 714 -3.92 -18.91 -16.64
N ILE A 715 -2.87 -19.38 -15.98
CA ILE A 715 -1.73 -18.53 -15.54
C ILE A 715 -0.62 -18.74 -16.58
N LEU A 716 -0.23 -17.67 -17.27
CA LEU A 716 0.84 -17.71 -18.27
C LEU A 716 2.23 -17.60 -17.60
N GLY A 717 3.28 -17.67 -18.43
CA GLY A 717 4.67 -17.60 -17.98
C GLY A 717 5.24 -18.98 -17.65
N HIS A 718 6.34 -19.34 -18.32
CA HIS A 718 7.04 -20.61 -18.15
C HIS A 718 8.54 -20.43 -17.90
N GLU A 719 9.02 -19.18 -17.97
CA GLU A 719 10.38 -18.79 -17.61
C GLU A 719 10.38 -18.31 -16.16
N GLY A 720 11.18 -18.95 -15.29
CA GLY A 720 11.13 -18.63 -13.87
C GLY A 720 12.22 -19.23 -12.99
N VAL A 721 12.48 -18.54 -11.88
CA VAL A 721 13.30 -18.97 -10.74
C VAL A 721 12.45 -18.89 -9.49
N GLY A 722 12.45 -19.99 -8.73
CA GLY A 722 11.71 -20.11 -7.49
C GLY A 722 12.59 -20.45 -6.30
N ARG A 723 12.21 -19.97 -5.13
CA ARG A 723 12.72 -20.45 -3.85
C ARG A 723 11.84 -21.58 -3.36
N VAL A 724 12.44 -22.71 -3.00
CA VAL A 724 11.74 -23.84 -2.40
C VAL A 724 11.12 -23.38 -1.08
N GLU A 725 9.80 -23.41 -0.99
CA GLU A 725 9.09 -23.09 0.25
C GLU A 725 8.77 -24.38 1.01
N VAL A 726 8.21 -25.37 0.31
CA VAL A 726 7.96 -26.71 0.83
C VAL A 726 8.28 -27.72 -0.26
N SER A 727 9.00 -28.80 0.09
CA SER A 727 9.38 -29.87 -0.82
C SER A 727 8.92 -31.22 -0.27
N ARG A 728 8.32 -32.06 -1.13
CA ARG A 728 8.12 -33.50 -0.91
C ARG A 728 9.09 -34.34 -1.74
N ARG A 729 10.19 -33.72 -2.18
CA ARG A 729 11.33 -34.35 -2.86
C ARG A 729 12.55 -34.39 -1.94
N PRO A 730 13.28 -35.51 -1.88
CA PRO A 730 14.44 -35.66 -1.00
C PRO A 730 15.67 -34.86 -1.46
N ASP A 731 15.77 -34.55 -2.75
CA ASP A 731 16.89 -33.84 -3.38
C ASP A 731 16.84 -32.31 -3.21
N LEU A 732 15.76 -31.76 -2.67
CA LEU A 732 15.55 -30.31 -2.56
C LEU A 732 15.26 -29.87 -1.13
N THR A 733 15.90 -28.79 -0.71
CA THR A 733 15.78 -28.23 0.65
C THR A 733 15.00 -26.91 0.66
N PRO A 734 14.14 -26.66 1.67
CA PRO A 734 13.50 -25.36 1.85
C PRO A 734 14.52 -24.21 1.91
N GLY A 735 14.23 -23.13 1.20
CA GLY A 735 15.09 -21.95 1.08
C GLY A 735 16.01 -21.97 -0.14
N GLN A 736 16.23 -23.11 -0.79
CA GLN A 736 17.08 -23.23 -1.98
C GLN A 736 16.48 -22.54 -3.19
N LEU A 737 17.30 -21.87 -4.02
CA LEU A 737 16.87 -21.29 -5.29
C LEU A 737 17.05 -22.31 -6.41
N VAL A 738 16.01 -22.49 -7.22
CA VAL A 738 15.96 -23.48 -8.29
C VAL A 738 15.34 -22.90 -9.56
N THR A 739 15.74 -23.43 -10.70
CA THR A 739 14.97 -23.36 -11.94
C THR A 739 14.46 -24.76 -12.30
N PHE A 740 13.56 -24.87 -13.28
CA PHE A 740 12.88 -26.13 -13.58
C PHE A 740 12.53 -26.25 -15.06
N CYS A 741 12.45 -27.48 -15.56
CA CYS A 741 12.03 -27.75 -16.93
C CYS A 741 10.64 -27.19 -17.21
N VAL A 742 10.43 -26.63 -18.41
CA VAL A 742 9.12 -26.10 -18.85
C VAL A 742 8.07 -27.20 -19.01
N CYS A 743 8.46 -28.47 -18.94
CA CYS A 743 7.61 -29.62 -19.13
C CYS A 743 7.71 -30.61 -17.96
N ASP A 744 6.54 -31.12 -17.57
CA ASP A 744 6.35 -32.27 -16.70
C ASP A 744 6.12 -33.51 -17.58
N VAL A 745 6.86 -34.59 -17.32
CA VAL A 745 6.92 -35.78 -18.18
C VAL A 745 6.69 -37.06 -17.37
N CYS A 746 6.14 -38.11 -18.00
CA CYS A 746 5.84 -39.37 -17.30
C CYS A 746 7.06 -40.29 -17.11
N GLY A 747 8.14 -40.11 -17.87
CA GLY A 747 9.33 -40.97 -17.81
C GLY A 747 9.19 -42.34 -18.48
N GLU A 748 7.98 -42.89 -18.61
CA GLU A 748 7.78 -44.31 -18.95
C GLU A 748 7.21 -44.58 -20.36
N CYS A 749 6.64 -43.58 -21.04
CA CYS A 749 6.03 -43.82 -22.37
C CYS A 749 7.09 -44.11 -23.45
N ASP A 750 6.67 -44.70 -24.57
CA ASP A 750 7.48 -44.95 -25.79
C ASP A 750 8.43 -43.79 -26.13
N ARG A 751 7.93 -42.55 -26.14
CA ARG A 751 8.74 -41.35 -26.43
C ARG A 751 9.74 -41.00 -25.33
N CYS A 752 9.39 -41.19 -24.06
CA CYS A 752 10.33 -40.95 -22.95
C CYS A 752 11.44 -42.00 -22.94
N SER A 753 11.11 -43.25 -23.25
CA SER A 753 12.08 -44.36 -23.28
C SER A 753 13.22 -44.17 -24.30
N VAL A 754 12.97 -43.42 -25.38
CA VAL A 754 13.97 -43.06 -26.39
C VAL A 754 14.57 -41.66 -26.21
N GLY A 755 14.35 -41.03 -25.05
CA GLY A 755 14.89 -39.70 -24.72
C GLY A 755 14.14 -38.51 -25.32
N LEU A 756 13.01 -38.71 -26.01
CA LEU A 756 12.15 -37.65 -26.55
C LEU A 756 11.11 -37.15 -25.51
N THR A 757 11.60 -36.86 -24.30
CA THR A 757 10.78 -36.45 -23.14
C THR A 757 9.95 -35.19 -23.41
N GLN A 758 10.47 -34.25 -24.17
CA GLN A 758 9.77 -33.04 -24.63
C GLN A 758 8.58 -33.29 -25.57
N LYS A 759 8.36 -34.55 -25.98
CA LYS A 759 7.20 -35.02 -26.75
C LYS A 759 6.41 -36.10 -26.02
N CYS A 760 6.59 -36.25 -24.69
CA CYS A 760 5.86 -37.18 -23.83
C CYS A 760 4.35 -37.29 -24.17
N ARG A 761 3.76 -38.48 -24.05
CA ARG A 761 2.32 -38.68 -24.29
C ARG A 761 1.43 -37.98 -23.24
N GLN A 762 1.94 -37.84 -22.02
CA GLN A 762 1.27 -37.18 -20.90
C GLN A 762 1.87 -35.79 -20.61
N LEU A 763 2.45 -35.15 -21.63
CA LEU A 763 3.17 -33.88 -21.47
C LEU A 763 2.27 -32.78 -20.90
N MET A 764 2.70 -32.19 -19.78
CA MET A 764 2.16 -30.93 -19.28
C MET A 764 3.22 -29.84 -19.46
N LYS A 765 2.83 -28.66 -19.95
CA LYS A 765 3.74 -27.51 -20.14
C LYS A 765 3.30 -26.35 -19.27
N TYR A 766 4.19 -25.88 -18.39
CA TYR A 766 3.97 -24.70 -17.56
C TYR A 766 3.61 -23.49 -18.42
N GLY A 767 2.76 -22.60 -17.90
CA GLY A 767 2.25 -21.43 -18.60
C GLY A 767 1.23 -21.71 -19.71
N HIS A 768 0.94 -22.97 -20.05
CA HIS A 768 0.10 -23.35 -21.20
C HIS A 768 -1.09 -24.25 -20.85
N THR A 769 -1.45 -24.36 -19.56
CA THR A 769 -2.55 -25.20 -19.07
C THR A 769 -3.64 -24.39 -18.38
N THR A 770 -4.86 -24.92 -18.35
CA THR A 770 -5.98 -24.31 -17.63
C THR A 770 -5.74 -24.25 -16.12
N LEU A 771 -6.41 -23.30 -15.46
CA LEU A 771 -6.51 -23.22 -14.00
C LEU A 771 -7.18 -24.47 -13.39
N SER A 772 -8.03 -25.17 -14.13
CA SER A 772 -8.67 -26.40 -13.69
C SER A 772 -7.75 -27.62 -13.67
N SER A 773 -6.52 -27.51 -14.20
CA SER A 773 -5.56 -28.61 -14.21
C SER A 773 -4.76 -28.67 -12.91
N GLY A 774 -4.93 -29.74 -12.14
CA GLY A 774 -4.23 -29.92 -10.86
C GLY A 774 -4.56 -28.81 -9.86
N SER A 775 -3.53 -28.18 -9.27
CA SER A 775 -3.69 -27.07 -8.32
C SER A 775 -4.03 -25.71 -8.95
N GLY A 776 -3.94 -25.60 -10.28
CA GLY A 776 -4.07 -24.33 -11.00
C GLY A 776 -2.83 -23.43 -10.98
N LEU A 777 -1.88 -23.64 -10.06
CA LEU A 777 -0.62 -22.88 -9.95
C LEU A 777 0.46 -23.38 -10.92
N ASN A 778 0.13 -23.38 -12.22
CA ASN A 778 0.97 -23.97 -13.27
C ASN A 778 1.70 -22.91 -14.13
N GLY A 779 1.81 -21.65 -13.68
CA GLY A 779 2.43 -20.57 -14.45
C GLY A 779 3.20 -19.57 -13.59
N CYS A 780 4.22 -18.94 -14.20
CA CYS A 780 5.19 -18.08 -13.51
C CYS A 780 4.72 -16.63 -13.36
N TYR A 781 3.60 -16.23 -13.97
CA TYR A 781 2.98 -14.93 -13.66
C TYR A 781 2.15 -15.04 -12.39
N SER A 782 2.80 -15.46 -11.31
CA SER A 782 2.23 -15.67 -10.00
C SER A 782 3.31 -15.57 -8.93
N SER A 783 2.91 -15.35 -7.69
CA SER A 783 3.81 -15.38 -6.53
C SER A 783 4.32 -16.79 -6.21
N HIS A 784 3.60 -17.85 -6.61
CA HIS A 784 3.96 -19.24 -6.33
C HIS A 784 3.59 -20.17 -7.48
N VAL A 785 4.47 -21.13 -7.76
CA VAL A 785 4.23 -22.20 -8.75
C VAL A 785 4.35 -23.56 -8.07
N LEU A 786 3.45 -24.48 -8.42
CA LEU A 786 3.50 -25.86 -7.97
C LEU A 786 4.24 -26.71 -9.01
N VAL A 787 5.42 -27.19 -8.65
CA VAL A 787 6.21 -28.09 -9.49
C VAL A 787 5.75 -29.53 -9.28
N ARG A 788 5.43 -30.21 -10.39
CA ARG A 788 4.87 -31.57 -10.40
C ARG A 788 5.97 -32.63 -10.37
N PRO A 789 5.68 -33.88 -9.98
CA PRO A 789 6.70 -34.92 -9.76
C PRO A 789 7.58 -35.23 -10.99
N GLY A 790 7.02 -35.19 -12.20
CA GLY A 790 7.74 -35.49 -13.44
C GLY A 790 8.59 -34.33 -13.99
N THR A 791 8.61 -33.18 -13.32
CA THR A 791 9.41 -32.02 -13.73
C THR A 791 10.83 -32.13 -13.21
N HIS A 792 11.83 -32.07 -14.09
CA HIS A 792 13.24 -31.93 -13.68
C HIS A 792 13.50 -30.54 -13.08
N VAL A 793 14.18 -30.49 -11.94
CA VAL A 793 14.45 -29.27 -11.18
C VAL A 793 15.96 -29.16 -10.96
N VAL A 794 16.51 -27.98 -11.24
CA VAL A 794 17.95 -27.72 -11.18
C VAL A 794 18.22 -26.65 -10.12
N PRO A 795 18.93 -27.00 -9.03
CA PRO A 795 19.46 -26.02 -8.10
C PRO A 795 20.35 -24.99 -8.78
N LEU A 796 20.13 -23.72 -8.47
CA LEU A 796 20.99 -22.66 -8.98
C LEU A 796 22.29 -22.59 -8.19
N PRO A 797 23.46 -22.61 -8.86
CA PRO A 797 24.74 -22.33 -8.22
C PRO A 797 24.78 -20.90 -7.65
N PRO A 798 25.72 -20.59 -6.73
CA PRO A 798 25.71 -19.33 -5.97
C PRO A 798 25.69 -18.04 -6.81
N ARG A 799 26.42 -17.97 -7.93
CA ARG A 799 26.46 -16.74 -8.75
C ARG A 799 25.15 -16.53 -9.49
N LEU A 800 24.61 -17.59 -10.11
CA LEU A 800 23.27 -17.55 -10.68
C LEU A 800 22.18 -17.26 -9.65
N ALA A 801 22.29 -17.83 -8.45
CA ALA A 801 21.38 -17.55 -7.33
C ALA A 801 21.40 -16.08 -6.90
N ALA A 802 22.54 -15.38 -7.07
CA ALA A 802 22.65 -13.94 -6.83
C ALA A 802 22.07 -13.07 -7.96
N ALA A 803 21.83 -13.64 -9.14
CA ALA A 803 21.29 -12.96 -10.32
C ALA A 803 20.03 -13.69 -10.89
N PRO A 804 18.94 -13.83 -10.11
CA PRO A 804 17.79 -14.65 -10.49
C PRO A 804 17.09 -14.17 -11.78
N GLY A 805 17.14 -12.87 -12.10
CA GLY A 805 16.60 -12.34 -13.36
C GLY A 805 17.35 -12.85 -14.60
N VAL A 806 18.66 -13.06 -14.50
CA VAL A 806 19.49 -13.66 -15.57
C VAL A 806 19.23 -15.16 -15.67
N ALA A 807 18.92 -15.81 -14.54
CA ALA A 807 18.62 -17.24 -14.50
C ALA A 807 17.21 -17.60 -14.99
N ALA A 808 16.23 -16.69 -14.89
CA ALA A 808 14.85 -16.92 -15.30
C ALA A 808 14.67 -17.40 -16.77
N PRO A 809 15.31 -16.81 -17.79
CA PRO A 809 15.15 -17.26 -19.18
C PRO A 809 15.93 -18.55 -19.52
N ILE A 810 16.76 -19.09 -18.62
CA ILE A 810 17.59 -20.28 -18.88
C ILE A 810 16.72 -21.46 -19.26
N ASN A 811 15.66 -21.71 -18.50
CA ASN A 811 14.76 -22.84 -18.69
C ASN A 811 13.85 -22.69 -19.92
N CYS A 812 14.06 -21.71 -20.78
CA CYS A 812 13.39 -21.67 -22.07
C CYS A 812 14.42 -21.46 -23.18
N ALA A 813 15.00 -20.27 -23.26
CA ALA A 813 15.82 -19.90 -24.40
C ALA A 813 17.18 -20.63 -24.41
N LEU A 814 17.94 -20.55 -23.32
CA LEU A 814 19.29 -21.13 -23.29
C LEU A 814 19.26 -22.66 -23.33
N ALA A 815 18.35 -23.31 -22.60
CA ALA A 815 18.18 -24.76 -22.65
C ALA A 815 17.74 -25.25 -24.04
N THR A 816 16.90 -24.50 -24.76
CA THR A 816 16.56 -24.82 -26.16
C THR A 816 17.78 -24.67 -27.09
N VAL A 817 18.64 -23.68 -26.86
CA VAL A 817 19.90 -23.52 -27.60
C VAL A 817 20.86 -24.67 -27.29
N MET A 818 20.92 -25.16 -26.05
CA MET A 818 21.72 -26.34 -25.71
C MET A 818 21.22 -27.61 -26.43
N ALA A 819 19.91 -27.76 -26.59
CA ALA A 819 19.35 -28.83 -27.40
C ALA A 819 19.73 -28.70 -28.89
N ALA A 820 19.79 -27.47 -29.42
CA ALA A 820 20.29 -27.21 -30.78
C ALA A 820 21.79 -27.52 -30.91
N ALA A 821 22.60 -27.20 -29.91
CA ALA A 821 24.02 -27.54 -29.86
C ALA A 821 24.23 -29.07 -29.86
N ARG A 822 23.48 -29.80 -29.04
CA ARG A 822 23.50 -31.27 -29.02
C ARG A 822 23.11 -31.90 -30.36
N ALA A 823 22.12 -31.33 -31.05
CA ALA A 823 21.74 -31.77 -32.39
C ALA A 823 22.87 -31.55 -33.40
N LEU A 824 23.59 -30.42 -33.33
CA LEU A 824 24.75 -30.14 -34.18
C LEU A 824 25.91 -31.11 -33.93
N GLU A 825 26.26 -31.36 -32.67
CA GLU A 825 27.32 -32.32 -32.27
C GLU A 825 27.07 -33.73 -32.86
N SER A 826 25.80 -34.10 -33.06
CA SER A 826 25.41 -35.41 -33.61
C SER A 826 25.55 -35.49 -35.14
N HIS A 827 25.71 -34.35 -35.82
CA HIS A 827 25.69 -34.28 -37.29
C HIS A 827 26.98 -33.72 -37.88
N LEU A 828 27.75 -32.94 -37.13
CA LEU A 828 28.94 -32.25 -37.62
C LEU A 828 30.10 -32.34 -36.60
N PRO A 829 31.31 -32.73 -37.05
CA PRO A 829 32.52 -32.56 -36.24
C PRO A 829 32.91 -31.09 -36.23
N VAL A 830 32.78 -30.44 -35.07
CA VAL A 830 33.13 -29.03 -34.89
C VAL A 830 34.64 -28.88 -34.72
N THR A 831 35.24 -27.92 -35.43
CA THR A 831 36.69 -27.64 -35.35
C THR A 831 36.93 -26.14 -35.36
N ALA A 832 38.16 -25.70 -35.08
CA ALA A 832 38.53 -24.28 -35.19
C ALA A 832 38.38 -23.69 -36.61
N ARG A 833 38.08 -24.51 -37.63
CA ARG A 833 37.80 -24.06 -39.00
C ARG A 833 36.32 -24.02 -39.34
N THR A 834 35.44 -24.56 -38.49
CA THR A 834 34.01 -24.61 -38.79
C THR A 834 33.37 -23.24 -38.64
N ARG A 835 32.45 -22.92 -39.55
CA ARG A 835 31.77 -21.64 -39.67
C ARG A 835 30.27 -21.83 -39.50
N ALA A 836 29.67 -21.02 -38.63
CA ALA A 836 28.24 -21.06 -38.35
C ALA A 836 27.54 -19.77 -38.78
N LEU A 837 26.30 -19.87 -39.27
CA LEU A 837 25.40 -18.74 -39.49
C LEU A 837 24.16 -18.88 -38.60
N VAL A 838 23.95 -17.90 -37.72
CA VAL A 838 22.73 -17.77 -36.91
C VAL A 838 21.77 -16.81 -37.61
N GLN A 839 20.54 -17.26 -37.86
CA GLN A 839 19.49 -16.46 -38.48
C GLN A 839 18.46 -16.04 -37.44
N GLY A 840 18.49 -14.77 -37.09
CA GLY A 840 17.74 -14.14 -36.01
C GLY A 840 18.63 -13.82 -34.83
N ALA A 841 18.63 -12.56 -34.40
CA ALA A 841 19.34 -12.06 -33.24
C ALA A 841 18.36 -11.70 -32.11
N GLY A 842 17.32 -12.51 -31.91
CA GLY A 842 16.51 -12.48 -30.69
C GLY A 842 17.24 -13.16 -29.53
N LEU A 843 16.57 -13.41 -28.40
CA LEU A 843 17.22 -14.01 -27.23
C LEU A 843 17.85 -15.38 -27.52
N LEU A 844 17.14 -16.26 -28.25
CA LEU A 844 17.70 -17.55 -28.69
C LEU A 844 18.94 -17.35 -29.59
N GLY A 845 18.92 -16.35 -30.46
CA GLY A 845 20.04 -16.06 -31.37
C GLY A 845 21.27 -15.56 -30.67
N VAL A 846 21.10 -14.63 -29.73
CA VAL A 846 22.21 -14.12 -28.91
C VAL A 846 22.83 -15.24 -28.08
N PHE A 847 22.02 -16.12 -27.48
CA PHE A 847 22.53 -17.30 -26.80
C PHE A 847 23.19 -18.29 -27.76
N ALA A 848 22.61 -18.55 -28.93
CA ALA A 848 23.19 -19.42 -29.96
C ALA A 848 24.58 -18.92 -30.40
N CYS A 849 24.75 -17.62 -30.59
CA CYS A 849 26.06 -17.04 -30.90
C CYS A 849 27.11 -17.41 -29.84
N SER A 850 26.78 -17.20 -28.56
CA SER A 850 27.70 -17.50 -27.46
C SER A 850 27.99 -19.00 -27.32
N VAL A 851 26.96 -19.86 -27.40
CA VAL A 851 27.10 -21.31 -27.26
C VAL A 851 27.91 -21.89 -28.42
N LEU A 852 27.64 -21.47 -29.67
CA LEU A 852 28.43 -21.91 -30.82
C LEU A 852 29.90 -21.49 -30.69
N ARG A 853 30.15 -20.27 -30.22
CA ARG A 853 31.51 -19.74 -30.05
C ARG A 853 32.28 -20.40 -28.90
N ASP A 854 31.63 -20.57 -27.76
CA ASP A 854 32.31 -20.91 -26.50
C ASP A 854 32.15 -22.37 -26.11
N GLU A 855 30.95 -22.92 -26.24
CA GLU A 855 30.67 -24.29 -25.84
C GLU A 855 31.11 -25.26 -26.94
N LEU A 856 30.72 -24.99 -28.19
CA LEU A 856 31.11 -25.83 -29.34
C LEU A 856 32.44 -25.44 -29.99
N ARG A 857 33.00 -24.27 -29.65
CA ARG A 857 34.30 -23.78 -30.16
C ARG A 857 34.36 -23.56 -31.67
N PHE A 858 33.30 -23.03 -32.28
CA PHE A 858 33.32 -22.63 -33.69
C PHE A 858 34.37 -21.54 -33.96
N GLY A 859 35.11 -21.72 -35.07
CA GLY A 859 36.14 -20.78 -35.52
C GLY A 859 35.59 -19.42 -35.91
N GLU A 860 34.46 -19.41 -36.60
CA GLU A 860 33.72 -18.19 -36.92
C GLU A 860 32.21 -18.40 -36.74
N VAL A 861 31.56 -17.46 -36.07
CA VAL A 861 30.11 -17.44 -35.90
C VAL A 861 29.60 -16.14 -36.50
N PHE A 862 28.66 -16.22 -37.42
CA PHE A 862 28.02 -15.06 -38.03
C PHE A 862 26.57 -14.98 -37.58
N CYS A 863 26.01 -13.78 -37.49
CA CYS A 863 24.62 -13.59 -37.11
C CYS A 863 23.92 -12.56 -38.00
N THR A 864 22.75 -12.90 -38.52
CA THR A 864 21.93 -12.01 -39.33
C THR A 864 20.57 -11.72 -38.70
N ASP A 865 20.11 -10.48 -38.80
CA ASP A 865 18.79 -10.02 -38.33
C ASP A 865 18.41 -8.74 -39.09
N MET A 866 17.12 -8.44 -39.23
CA MET A 866 16.65 -7.21 -39.86
C MET A 866 17.00 -5.96 -39.04
N VAL A 867 17.04 -6.08 -37.71
CA VAL A 867 17.23 -4.95 -36.79
C VAL A 867 18.72 -4.74 -36.48
N ALA A 868 19.27 -3.59 -36.84
CA ALA A 868 20.68 -3.26 -36.65
C ALA A 868 21.14 -3.34 -35.18
N ALA A 869 20.31 -2.86 -34.25
CA ALA A 869 20.59 -2.95 -32.81
C ALA A 869 20.72 -4.41 -32.33
N ARG A 870 19.95 -5.33 -32.92
CA ARG A 870 20.04 -6.76 -32.59
C ARG A 870 21.32 -7.39 -33.12
N ARG A 871 21.72 -7.04 -34.35
CA ARG A 871 23.03 -7.44 -34.91
C ARG A 871 24.19 -6.96 -34.04
N HIS A 872 24.14 -5.71 -33.56
CA HIS A 872 25.18 -5.17 -32.67
C HIS A 872 25.25 -5.93 -31.33
N MET A 873 24.11 -6.30 -30.74
CA MET A 873 24.10 -7.12 -29.53
C MET A 873 24.68 -8.51 -29.79
N ALA A 874 24.31 -9.18 -30.90
CA ALA A 874 24.87 -10.47 -31.27
C ALA A 874 26.41 -10.41 -31.41
N ALA A 875 26.95 -9.28 -31.88
CA ALA A 875 28.39 -9.08 -31.96
C ALA A 875 29.09 -9.08 -30.60
N ARG A 876 28.42 -8.54 -29.58
CA ARG A 876 28.91 -8.59 -28.19
C ARG A 876 28.82 -9.98 -27.57
N PHE A 877 28.16 -10.92 -28.23
CA PHE A 877 28.07 -12.33 -27.85
C PHE A 877 28.89 -13.25 -28.78
N GLY A 878 29.94 -12.70 -29.39
CA GLY A 878 30.94 -13.47 -30.13
C GLY A 878 30.64 -13.75 -31.59
N ALA A 879 29.62 -13.11 -32.18
CA ALA A 879 29.29 -13.25 -33.59
C ALA A 879 29.79 -12.09 -34.47
N SER A 880 30.05 -12.38 -35.75
CA SER A 880 30.24 -11.39 -36.79
C SER A 880 28.87 -10.97 -37.37
N PRO A 881 28.45 -9.70 -37.22
CA PRO A 881 27.14 -9.27 -37.70
C PRO A 881 27.08 -9.23 -39.23
N LEU A 882 26.00 -9.76 -39.81
CA LEU A 882 25.72 -9.72 -41.26
C LEU A 882 24.35 -9.10 -41.53
N GLU A 883 24.31 -8.15 -42.46
CA GLU A 883 23.04 -7.64 -42.97
C GLU A 883 22.37 -8.67 -43.89
N PRO A 884 21.05 -8.84 -43.84
CA PRO A 884 20.34 -9.80 -44.69
C PRO A 884 20.61 -9.60 -46.20
N SER A 885 20.75 -8.34 -46.63
CA SER A 885 21.09 -7.98 -48.01
C SER A 885 22.46 -8.51 -48.47
N GLN A 886 23.41 -8.69 -47.55
CA GLN A 886 24.74 -9.24 -47.85
C GLN A 886 24.71 -10.74 -48.14
N LEU A 887 23.66 -11.44 -47.72
CA LEU A 887 23.46 -12.85 -48.00
C LEU A 887 22.72 -13.08 -49.32
N GLU A 888 22.18 -12.02 -49.95
CA GLU A 888 21.36 -12.07 -51.16
C GLU A 888 22.06 -11.42 -52.38
N GLY A 889 21.53 -11.66 -53.57
CA GLY A 889 22.02 -11.03 -54.81
C GLY A 889 23.49 -11.32 -55.15
N GLU A 890 24.16 -10.38 -55.81
CA GLU A 890 25.58 -10.50 -56.16
C GLU A 890 26.51 -10.49 -54.93
N ALA A 891 26.16 -9.72 -53.89
CA ALA A 891 26.91 -9.64 -52.64
C ALA A 891 26.91 -10.99 -51.88
N GLY A 892 25.81 -11.74 -51.98
CA GLY A 892 25.67 -13.07 -51.38
C GLY A 892 26.49 -14.17 -52.06
N ARG A 893 27.06 -13.94 -53.25
CA ARG A 893 27.87 -14.95 -53.97
C ARG A 893 29.07 -15.41 -53.16
N GLN A 894 29.68 -14.52 -52.38
CA GLN A 894 30.83 -14.85 -51.52
C GLN A 894 30.48 -15.80 -50.37
N PHE A 895 29.19 -15.88 -50.00
CA PHE A 895 28.70 -16.70 -48.90
C PHE A 895 28.10 -18.03 -49.35
N VAL A 896 28.08 -18.31 -50.65
CA VAL A 896 27.64 -19.61 -51.18
C VAL A 896 28.61 -20.70 -50.71
N ASP A 897 28.07 -21.83 -50.22
CA ASP A 897 28.85 -22.98 -49.75
C ASP A 897 29.91 -22.65 -48.68
N SER A 898 29.65 -21.61 -47.88
CA SER A 898 30.67 -21.01 -47.03
C SER A 898 30.48 -21.33 -45.54
N PHE A 899 29.36 -21.94 -45.15
CA PHE A 899 29.06 -22.33 -43.77
C PHE A 899 28.89 -23.84 -43.60
N ASP A 900 29.38 -24.37 -42.48
CA ASP A 900 29.19 -25.76 -42.05
C ASP A 900 27.80 -25.96 -41.47
N CYS A 901 27.32 -24.98 -40.69
CA CYS A 901 25.98 -25.04 -40.12
C CYS A 901 25.22 -23.72 -40.19
N VAL A 902 23.89 -23.83 -40.29
CA VAL A 902 22.95 -22.72 -40.16
C VAL A 902 21.98 -23.03 -39.03
N VAL A 903 21.80 -22.09 -38.11
CA VAL A 903 20.86 -22.20 -36.98
C VAL A 903 19.79 -21.13 -37.12
N GLU A 904 18.55 -21.56 -37.30
CA GLU A 904 17.40 -20.68 -37.47
C GLU A 904 16.62 -20.53 -36.16
N VAL A 905 16.47 -19.28 -35.71
CA VAL A 905 15.83 -18.90 -34.45
C VAL A 905 14.97 -17.63 -34.61
N CYS A 906 14.71 -17.18 -35.83
CA CYS A 906 13.94 -15.97 -36.13
C CYS A 906 12.44 -16.21 -36.31
N GLY A 907 12.04 -17.46 -36.60
CA GLY A 907 10.67 -17.87 -36.84
C GLY A 907 10.12 -17.53 -38.22
N SER A 908 10.96 -17.10 -39.17
CA SER A 908 10.52 -16.66 -40.50
C SER A 908 10.90 -17.67 -41.59
N PRO A 909 9.94 -18.23 -42.36
CA PRO A 909 10.28 -19.13 -43.47
C PRO A 909 11.14 -18.49 -44.57
N LYS A 910 11.11 -17.16 -44.70
CA LYS A 910 11.80 -16.42 -45.77
C LYS A 910 13.32 -16.56 -45.73
N VAL A 911 13.91 -16.82 -44.56
CA VAL A 911 15.37 -16.93 -44.42
C VAL A 911 15.91 -18.30 -44.84
N PHE A 912 15.03 -19.30 -44.97
CA PHE A 912 15.40 -20.69 -45.17
C PHE A 912 16.10 -20.95 -46.52
N PRO A 913 15.59 -20.48 -47.69
CA PRO A 913 16.26 -20.68 -48.97
C PRO A 913 17.65 -20.04 -49.02
N GLY A 914 17.80 -18.83 -48.46
CA GLY A 914 19.07 -18.14 -48.36
C GLY A 914 20.08 -18.90 -47.48
N GLY A 915 19.62 -19.43 -46.34
CA GLY A 915 20.45 -20.24 -45.45
C GLY A 915 20.94 -21.54 -46.12
N LEU A 916 20.06 -22.25 -46.84
CA LEU A 916 20.46 -23.47 -47.58
C LEU A 916 21.46 -23.20 -48.71
N ARG A 917 21.36 -22.05 -49.38
CA ARG A 917 22.36 -21.64 -50.38
C ARG A 917 23.75 -21.44 -49.75
N CYS A 918 23.78 -20.91 -48.52
CA CYS A 918 25.01 -20.61 -47.80
C CYS A 918 25.70 -21.85 -47.21
N LEU A 919 24.96 -22.96 -47.02
CA LEU A 919 25.53 -24.23 -46.54
C LEU A 919 26.39 -24.91 -47.60
N ARG A 920 27.58 -25.36 -47.19
CA ARG A 920 28.44 -26.21 -48.01
C ARG A 920 27.84 -27.61 -48.21
N PRO A 921 28.31 -28.38 -49.21
CA PRO A 921 28.01 -29.80 -49.29
C PRO A 921 28.35 -30.54 -47.99
N GLY A 922 27.42 -31.37 -47.50
CA GLY A 922 27.48 -32.06 -46.22
C GLY A 922 27.15 -31.19 -45.00
N GLY A 923 26.71 -29.94 -45.19
CA GLY A 923 26.36 -29.02 -44.11
C GLY A 923 25.06 -29.38 -43.38
N CYS A 924 24.88 -28.81 -42.19
CA CYS A 924 23.70 -29.04 -41.34
C CYS A 924 22.88 -27.77 -41.12
N TYR A 925 21.56 -27.87 -41.28
CA TYR A 925 20.60 -26.83 -40.97
C TYR A 925 19.78 -27.23 -39.73
N VAL A 926 19.75 -26.38 -38.71
CA VAL A 926 18.96 -26.58 -37.49
C VAL A 926 17.78 -25.61 -37.44
N LEU A 927 16.56 -26.16 -37.38
CA LEU A 927 15.32 -25.39 -37.27
C LEU A 927 14.86 -25.35 -35.81
N VAL A 928 14.75 -24.13 -35.25
CA VAL A 928 14.32 -23.91 -33.86
C VAL A 928 13.16 -22.91 -33.78
N GLY A 929 13.21 -21.83 -34.57
CA GLY A 929 12.28 -20.70 -34.46
C GLY A 929 10.92 -20.92 -35.13
N MET A 930 10.85 -21.71 -36.20
CA MET A 930 9.65 -21.88 -37.03
C MET A 930 8.60 -22.85 -36.44
N VAL A 931 8.05 -22.52 -35.27
CA VAL A 931 7.03 -23.34 -34.58
C VAL A 931 5.61 -22.78 -34.78
N HIS A 932 5.17 -22.69 -36.04
CA HIS A 932 3.83 -22.21 -36.42
C HIS A 932 3.36 -22.84 -37.75
N PRO A 933 2.03 -22.96 -37.99
CA PRO A 933 1.51 -23.72 -39.14
C PRO A 933 1.73 -23.08 -40.52
N HIS A 934 2.17 -21.82 -40.58
CA HIS A 934 2.32 -21.06 -41.83
C HIS A 934 3.77 -21.01 -42.36
N SER A 935 4.66 -21.85 -41.84
CA SER A 935 6.09 -21.88 -42.19
C SER A 935 6.39 -22.74 -43.44
N GLN A 936 5.85 -22.38 -44.61
CA GLN A 936 6.20 -23.05 -45.87
C GLN A 936 7.61 -22.64 -46.33
N LEU A 937 8.48 -23.60 -46.65
CA LEU A 937 9.93 -23.38 -46.79
C LEU A 937 10.43 -23.05 -48.21
N ASP A 938 9.57 -23.18 -49.24
CA ASP A 938 9.84 -22.83 -50.65
C ASP A 938 11.21 -23.27 -51.20
N VAL A 939 11.49 -24.59 -51.18
CA VAL A 939 12.72 -25.17 -51.71
C VAL A 939 12.50 -26.45 -52.52
N THR A 940 13.41 -26.72 -53.45
CA THR A 940 13.41 -27.95 -54.25
C THR A 940 14.22 -29.05 -53.58
N GLY A 941 13.72 -30.29 -53.63
CA GLY A 941 14.44 -31.46 -53.09
C GLY A 941 15.84 -31.64 -53.70
N GLN A 942 16.02 -31.24 -54.97
CA GLN A 942 17.31 -31.26 -55.66
C GLN A 942 18.40 -30.47 -54.90
N THR A 943 18.06 -29.33 -54.30
CA THR A 943 19.01 -28.49 -53.55
C THR A 943 19.57 -29.22 -52.33
N ILE A 944 18.72 -30.00 -51.66
CA ILE A 944 19.07 -30.79 -50.47
C ILE A 944 19.87 -32.03 -50.89
N ILE A 945 19.38 -32.76 -51.90
CA ILE A 945 19.96 -34.03 -52.36
C ILE A 945 21.35 -33.82 -52.95
N ARG A 946 21.54 -32.85 -53.85
CA ARG A 946 22.84 -32.65 -54.52
C ARG A 946 23.93 -32.20 -53.57
N LYS A 947 23.58 -31.49 -52.50
CA LYS A 947 24.52 -31.05 -51.46
C LYS A 947 24.64 -32.03 -50.30
N CYS A 948 23.90 -33.15 -50.28
CA CYS A 948 23.88 -34.09 -49.15
C CYS A 948 23.64 -33.39 -47.80
N LEU A 949 22.69 -32.45 -47.75
CA LEU A 949 22.46 -31.63 -46.54
C LEU A 949 21.70 -32.41 -45.47
N THR A 950 22.03 -32.13 -44.21
CA THR A 950 21.22 -32.55 -43.05
C THR A 950 20.32 -31.41 -42.62
N ILE A 951 19.03 -31.67 -42.44
CA ILE A 951 18.07 -30.71 -41.88
C ILE A 951 17.45 -31.34 -40.64
N THR A 952 17.62 -30.72 -39.48
CA THR A 952 17.15 -31.24 -38.19
C THR A 952 16.29 -30.21 -37.46
N GLY A 953 15.27 -30.68 -36.73
CA GLY A 953 14.33 -29.84 -35.99
C GLY A 953 14.50 -29.99 -34.49
N VAL A 954 14.48 -28.88 -33.77
CA VAL A 954 14.57 -28.85 -32.30
C VAL A 954 13.36 -28.12 -31.73
N HIS A 955 12.76 -28.67 -30.68
CA HIS A 955 11.60 -28.09 -30.02
C HIS A 955 11.66 -28.31 -28.51
N ASN A 956 11.75 -27.22 -27.74
CA ASN A 956 12.14 -27.24 -26.32
C ASN A 956 13.48 -27.99 -26.15
N TYR A 957 13.60 -28.85 -25.14
CA TYR A 957 14.85 -29.47 -24.72
C TYR A 957 14.58 -30.61 -23.71
N THR A 958 15.60 -31.40 -23.37
CA THR A 958 15.57 -32.49 -22.37
C THR A 958 16.16 -32.05 -21.02
N ALA A 959 15.99 -32.84 -19.95
CA ALA A 959 16.54 -32.51 -18.63
C ALA A 959 18.04 -32.17 -18.66
N GLY A 960 18.86 -32.99 -19.34
CA GLY A 960 20.30 -32.76 -19.45
C GLY A 960 20.69 -31.49 -20.20
N ASP A 961 19.85 -31.03 -21.14
CA ASP A 961 20.08 -29.76 -21.85
C ASP A 961 19.89 -28.56 -20.89
N LEU A 962 19.01 -28.67 -19.89
CA LEU A 962 18.85 -27.65 -18.84
C LEU A 962 20.02 -27.64 -17.86
N ASP A 963 20.50 -28.82 -17.45
CA ASP A 963 21.68 -28.95 -16.59
C ASP A 963 22.90 -28.30 -17.28
N ARG A 964 23.13 -28.60 -18.56
CA ARG A 964 24.19 -27.99 -19.37
C ARG A 964 24.03 -26.48 -19.49
N ALA A 965 22.80 -25.99 -19.65
CA ALA A 965 22.51 -24.55 -19.73
C ALA A 965 22.85 -23.80 -18.43
N VAL A 966 22.50 -24.38 -17.28
CA VAL A 966 22.83 -23.80 -15.96
C VAL A 966 24.35 -23.80 -15.74
N ALA A 967 25.04 -24.90 -16.01
CA ALA A 967 26.48 -25.00 -15.86
C ALA A 967 27.26 -24.02 -16.76
N TYR A 968 26.82 -23.88 -18.02
CA TYR A 968 27.40 -22.93 -18.97
C TYR A 968 27.23 -21.49 -18.48
N LEU A 969 26.03 -21.09 -18.06
CA LEU A 969 25.80 -19.70 -17.65
C LEU A 969 26.50 -19.34 -16.34
N GLU A 970 26.67 -20.29 -15.43
CA GLU A 970 27.50 -20.10 -14.23
C GLU A 970 28.95 -19.79 -14.62
N THR A 971 29.50 -20.48 -15.61
CA THR A 971 30.86 -20.24 -16.13
C THR A 971 30.96 -18.87 -16.80
N VAL A 972 29.98 -18.52 -17.64
CA VAL A 972 29.91 -17.19 -18.30
C VAL A 972 29.86 -16.05 -17.29
N LEU A 973 29.11 -16.21 -16.19
CA LEU A 973 29.04 -15.23 -15.10
C LEU A 973 30.31 -15.19 -14.26
N ALA A 974 30.98 -16.33 -14.05
CA ALA A 974 32.24 -16.38 -13.32
C ALA A 974 33.35 -15.61 -14.06
N GLU A 975 33.34 -15.65 -15.39
CA GLU A 975 34.31 -14.99 -16.27
C GLU A 975 33.86 -13.59 -16.76
N ASP A 976 32.66 -13.14 -16.39
CA ASP A 976 32.04 -11.86 -16.84
C ASP A 976 32.13 -11.63 -18.36
N ARG A 977 31.95 -12.70 -19.15
CA ARG A 977 32.25 -12.66 -20.60
C ARG A 977 31.27 -11.81 -21.41
N TYR A 978 30.02 -11.76 -20.96
CA TYR A 978 28.92 -11.21 -21.76
C TYR A 978 28.00 -10.29 -20.94
N PRO A 979 27.44 -9.23 -21.56
CA PRO A 979 26.60 -8.26 -20.88
C PRO A 979 25.16 -8.77 -20.67
N LEU A 980 24.99 -9.84 -19.90
CA LEU A 980 23.71 -10.54 -19.71
C LEU A 980 22.59 -9.65 -19.16
N HIS A 981 22.93 -8.70 -18.28
CA HIS A 981 21.97 -7.75 -17.72
C HIS A 981 21.32 -6.84 -18.78
N GLN A 982 21.97 -6.61 -19.92
CA GLN A 982 21.43 -5.76 -21.00
C GLN A 982 20.39 -6.48 -21.87
N LEU A 983 20.23 -7.80 -21.66
CA LEU A 983 19.16 -8.58 -22.29
C LEU A 983 17.83 -8.46 -21.54
N LEU A 984 17.83 -7.85 -20.36
CA LEU A 984 16.67 -7.76 -19.48
C LEU A 984 16.19 -6.31 -19.37
N SER A 985 14.88 -6.14 -19.19
CA SER A 985 14.32 -4.85 -18.76
C SER A 985 14.66 -4.55 -17.30
N THR A 986 14.37 -3.33 -16.86
CA THR A 986 14.15 -3.08 -15.42
C THR A 986 13.01 -3.96 -14.91
N PRO A 987 13.07 -4.47 -13.66
CA PRO A 987 12.04 -5.35 -13.14
C PRO A 987 10.67 -4.66 -13.03
N PHE A 988 9.62 -5.34 -13.51
CA PHE A 988 8.22 -4.99 -13.27
C PHE A 988 7.66 -5.84 -12.13
N ARG A 989 6.82 -5.26 -11.29
CA ARG A 989 6.10 -6.03 -10.27
C ARG A 989 4.97 -6.85 -10.91
N LEU A 990 4.55 -7.92 -10.24
CA LEU A 990 3.40 -8.72 -10.72
C LEU A 990 2.12 -7.91 -10.94
N ASP A 991 1.89 -6.87 -10.14
CA ASP A 991 0.73 -5.98 -10.29
C ASP A 991 0.79 -5.08 -11.53
N GLN A 992 1.97 -4.99 -12.18
CA GLN A 992 2.23 -4.27 -13.43
C GLN A 992 2.36 -5.22 -14.63
N ILE A 993 1.91 -6.47 -14.51
CA ILE A 993 2.10 -7.51 -15.55
C ILE A 993 1.56 -7.10 -16.94
N GLN A 994 0.48 -6.32 -17.01
CA GLN A 994 -0.05 -5.85 -18.29
C GLN A 994 0.92 -4.89 -18.97
N GLU A 995 1.48 -3.93 -18.22
CA GLU A 995 2.50 -3.00 -18.72
C GLU A 995 3.77 -3.76 -19.14
N ALA A 996 4.18 -4.77 -18.37
CA ALA A 996 5.32 -5.62 -18.70
C ALA A 996 5.13 -6.34 -20.04
N VAL A 997 3.94 -6.88 -20.31
CA VAL A 997 3.61 -7.52 -21.59
C VAL A 997 3.62 -6.49 -22.72
N ASP A 998 3.05 -5.30 -22.51
CA ASP A 998 2.98 -4.25 -23.53
C ASP A 998 4.39 -3.73 -23.91
N GLN A 999 5.35 -3.77 -22.97
CA GLN A 999 6.75 -3.40 -23.19
C GLN A 999 7.60 -4.50 -23.83
N SER A 1000 7.05 -5.68 -24.11
CA SER A 1000 7.83 -6.84 -24.56
C SER A 1000 8.50 -6.69 -25.92
N ASP A 1001 8.05 -5.74 -26.76
CA ASP A 1001 8.71 -5.45 -28.05
C ASP A 1001 9.99 -4.59 -27.89
N ASN A 1002 10.17 -3.93 -26.74
CA ASN A 1002 11.27 -2.99 -26.49
C ASN A 1002 12.53 -3.67 -25.88
N TYR A 1003 12.40 -4.90 -25.40
CA TYR A 1003 13.45 -5.63 -24.70
C TYR A 1003 13.61 -7.04 -25.27
N TYR A 1004 14.76 -7.68 -25.04
CA TYR A 1004 14.93 -9.11 -25.37
C TYR A 1004 14.07 -9.98 -24.46
N ARG A 1005 14.08 -9.65 -23.15
CA ARG A 1005 13.16 -10.16 -22.16
C ARG A 1005 12.74 -9.08 -21.18
N VAL A 1006 11.45 -9.07 -20.86
CA VAL A 1006 10.91 -8.25 -19.78
C VAL A 1006 10.97 -9.07 -18.50
N LEU A 1007 11.60 -8.50 -17.48
CA LEU A 1007 11.76 -9.10 -16.16
C LEU A 1007 10.56 -8.77 -15.27
N ILE A 1008 10.04 -9.79 -14.61
CA ILE A 1008 8.98 -9.70 -13.62
C ILE A 1008 9.53 -10.16 -12.27
N GLU A 1009 9.30 -9.37 -11.23
CA GLU A 1009 9.51 -9.70 -9.82
C GLU A 1009 8.15 -10.05 -9.19
N PRO A 1010 7.83 -11.35 -9.02
CA PRO A 1010 6.47 -11.79 -8.70
C PRO A 1010 6.00 -11.56 -7.26
#